data_AF-A0A3Q1BQX2-F1
#
_entry.id   AF-A0A3Q1BQX2-F1
#
_cell.length_a   1.000
_cell.length_b   1.000
_cell.length_c   1.000
_cell.angle_alpha   90.00
_cell.angle_beta   90.00
_cell.angle_gamma   90.00
#
_symmetry.space_group_name_H-M   'P 1'
#
loop_
_entity.id
_entity.type
_entity.pdbx_description
1 polymer ?
#
loop_
_entity_poly.entity_id
_entity_poly.type
_entity_poly.pdbx_seq_one_letter_code
_entity_poly.pdbx_strand_id
1 'polypeptide(L)'
;MSNQPVVNHHEEAYLSLMRGLKDLDLRGNCVPSRLVLIGYHAFPLAMNSRGQVLMAASLYGSGRIVVLGHEGYLSTFPALVENALTWLRGDGSDNVSVAVHRNVKSVADNLRKSSFQAEVVGGFSGRLGAGVYVTDAYSVGADTKELVAFMKAGGGVLIAGQAWSWAGGHPKQNTLLLFGGNKVSGVAGIYFSKHTGDAEYLHVYPQIPTSWKSVIIGKDFEDDLEFLLQGISEFHIPTGLAASEVLVHGPLAFPIGTISDGRAFLAGGYYGQGRVIVVTHEGLLGQEALAPFWLNAIHWLDEGRRGVVGSVSDPAIKILSRSGLKCQKTGFRKDLSVFVCTAYSDDHVEEIQSFVAEGGGLLMGGHAWYWAQTHHGQNPMTDFAGNKILTKMGLSLLGSTIEGGQYKAPVPSQAIKDTYHFRHFLRRFACHVTMGEKLNKHEEECLKKLGHDCTTYLRRNAHHCSDYAQVVSTLTNLLMSSGLPEVSDSCPVNSPKDHLLLSLGAEVYKACPNPDDLLPYLIKNNPMMPVVYNQKIKIHVNTAGGQEWISTGLYLSCGMKTYITIPAKIINKGWQIQIGCQTDRLNCQELKRAPCVYERFPVTSQRMQVWNLWGGLLYLVAPPKTQVDGAEVTVQMAVRAPYYKCGVTTAADWSLLRTAPSPWAELEFDNIILTVPSDSIRDLDRPEELAALWNDIMKAVADLAVIPHKFPRKERFVADVQISHGWMHAGYPIMTHNSSAFELVNADNVRSKGIWGPIHELGHNQQRACWEFPPNTTECTCNLWSVYVHEQLLGINRAQAHPAVTLEERKTRMEKFVREGRKPGSWDMWVALETYLQVRQLHSA
;
A
#
# COMPACT_ATOMS: atom_id res chain seq x y z
N MET A 1 17.25 -13.83 -9.12
CA MET A 1 16.27 -14.89 -8.77
C MET A 1 15.52 -15.25 -10.04
N SER A 2 15.44 -16.54 -10.34
CA SER A 2 14.89 -17.10 -11.57
C SER A 2 13.37 -16.91 -11.64
N ASN A 3 12.87 -16.45 -12.79
CA ASN A 3 11.45 -16.47 -13.17
C ASN A 3 10.97 -17.92 -13.38
N GLN A 4 10.85 -18.70 -12.31
CA GLN A 4 9.86 -19.77 -12.28
C GLN A 4 8.51 -19.13 -11.89
N PRO A 5 7.39 -19.51 -12.52
CA PRO A 5 6.08 -19.11 -12.03
C PRO A 5 6.00 -19.52 -10.56
N VAL A 6 5.71 -18.59 -9.67
CA VAL A 6 5.39 -18.93 -8.28
C VAL A 6 4.13 -19.78 -8.36
N VAL A 7 4.29 -21.10 -8.20
CA VAL A 7 3.19 -22.05 -8.18
C VAL A 7 2.27 -21.67 -7.03
N ASN A 8 1.04 -21.26 -7.34
CA ASN A 8 0.05 -20.93 -6.31
C ASN A 8 -0.50 -22.24 -5.73
N HIS A 9 0.11 -22.73 -4.66
CA HIS A 9 -0.28 -24.00 -4.02
C HIS A 9 -1.78 -24.08 -3.66
N HIS A 10 -2.45 -22.95 -3.41
CA HIS A 10 -3.90 -22.95 -3.17
C HIS A 10 -4.71 -23.20 -4.44
N GLU A 11 -4.28 -22.74 -5.62
CA GLU A 11 -4.94 -23.02 -6.89
C GLU A 11 -4.82 -24.50 -7.25
N GLU A 12 -3.64 -25.10 -7.07
CA GLU A 12 -3.45 -26.54 -7.26
C GLU A 12 -4.33 -27.36 -6.29
N ALA A 13 -4.37 -26.96 -5.02
CA ALA A 13 -5.22 -27.60 -4.03
C ALA A 13 -6.72 -27.46 -4.39
N TYR A 14 -7.15 -26.28 -4.82
CA TYR A 14 -8.52 -26.03 -5.28
C TYR A 14 -8.88 -26.92 -6.47
N LEU A 15 -8.02 -26.96 -7.49
CA LEU A 15 -8.22 -27.83 -8.67
C LEU A 15 -8.28 -29.31 -8.30
N SER A 16 -7.44 -29.76 -7.35
CA SER A 16 -7.46 -31.13 -6.84
C SER A 16 -8.76 -31.45 -6.11
N LEU A 17 -9.24 -30.55 -5.25
CA LEU A 17 -10.45 -30.73 -4.46
C LEU A 17 -11.71 -30.69 -5.33
N MET A 18 -11.73 -29.80 -6.32
CA MET A 18 -12.88 -29.57 -7.20
C MET A 18 -12.87 -30.44 -8.47
N ARG A 19 -11.89 -31.33 -8.62
CA ARG A 19 -11.68 -32.16 -9.81
C ARG A 19 -12.93 -32.95 -10.20
N GLY A 20 -13.38 -32.78 -11.44
CA GLY A 20 -14.51 -33.52 -12.01
C GLY A 20 -15.89 -33.02 -11.55
N LEU A 21 -15.95 -32.04 -10.65
CA LEU A 21 -17.18 -31.38 -10.26
C LEU A 21 -17.46 -30.23 -11.22
N LYS A 22 -18.69 -30.18 -11.75
CA LYS A 22 -19.17 -29.04 -12.56
C LYS A 22 -20.06 -28.11 -11.75
N ASP A 23 -20.81 -28.70 -10.82
CA ASP A 23 -21.86 -28.01 -10.09
C ASP A 23 -21.99 -28.58 -8.67
N LEU A 24 -22.41 -27.73 -7.74
CA LEU A 24 -22.79 -28.09 -6.38
C LEU A 24 -24.22 -27.62 -6.13
N ASP A 25 -25.17 -28.56 -6.04
CA ASP A 25 -26.55 -28.24 -5.68
C ASP A 25 -26.74 -28.25 -4.16
N LEU A 26 -26.75 -27.07 -3.55
CA LEU A 26 -26.89 -26.92 -2.10
C LEU A 26 -28.34 -26.73 -1.66
N ARG A 27 -29.32 -26.65 -2.59
CA ARG A 27 -30.73 -26.29 -2.34
C ARG A 27 -31.56 -27.36 -1.61
N GLY A 28 -30.91 -28.36 -1.01
CA GLY A 28 -31.58 -29.40 -0.22
C GLY A 28 -31.99 -28.90 1.17
N ASN A 29 -32.37 -29.84 2.05
CA ASN A 29 -32.81 -29.55 3.43
C ASN A 29 -31.68 -29.11 4.37
N CYS A 30 -30.45 -28.98 3.87
CA CYS A 30 -29.27 -28.62 4.66
C CYS A 30 -29.10 -27.10 4.65
N VAL A 31 -29.20 -26.45 5.82
CA VAL A 31 -28.94 -25.02 5.96
C VAL A 31 -27.52 -24.82 6.49
N PRO A 32 -26.55 -24.42 5.65
CA PRO A 32 -25.16 -24.36 6.08
C PRO A 32 -24.88 -23.15 7.00
N SER A 33 -23.86 -23.27 7.84
CA SER A 33 -23.20 -22.10 8.44
C SER A 33 -22.38 -21.37 7.38
N ARG A 34 -22.40 -20.03 7.44
CA ARG A 34 -21.39 -19.21 6.78
C ARG A 34 -20.04 -19.43 7.46
N LEU A 35 -19.00 -19.67 6.67
CA LEU A 35 -17.63 -19.78 7.14
C LEU A 35 -16.93 -18.41 7.12
N VAL A 36 -16.12 -18.14 8.13
CA VAL A 36 -15.21 -16.98 8.20
C VAL A 36 -13.79 -17.51 8.03
N LEU A 37 -13.07 -16.97 7.05
CA LEU A 37 -11.70 -17.35 6.74
C LEU A 37 -10.73 -16.27 7.22
N ILE A 38 -9.66 -16.66 7.91
CA ILE A 38 -8.56 -15.78 8.31
C ILE A 38 -7.21 -16.45 8.01
N GLY A 39 -6.12 -15.70 8.19
CA GLY A 39 -4.77 -16.22 8.00
C GLY A 39 -4.42 -16.41 6.51
N TYR A 40 -3.26 -17.01 6.26
CA TYR A 40 -2.70 -17.07 4.91
C TYR A 40 -3.14 -18.30 4.11
N HIS A 41 -3.46 -19.40 4.78
CA HIS A 41 -3.69 -20.71 4.14
C HIS A 41 -5.16 -21.04 3.89
N ALA A 42 -6.10 -20.33 4.52
CA ALA A 42 -7.52 -20.61 4.35
C ALA A 42 -8.03 -20.03 3.02
N PHE A 43 -8.69 -20.85 2.21
CA PHE A 43 -9.29 -20.45 0.94
C PHE A 43 -10.67 -21.10 0.71
N PRO A 44 -11.60 -20.42 0.01
CA PRO A 44 -12.93 -20.94 -0.24
C PRO A 44 -12.93 -22.02 -1.32
N LEU A 45 -13.74 -23.06 -1.12
CA LEU A 45 -14.07 -24.06 -2.14
C LEU A 45 -15.41 -23.75 -2.82
N ALA A 46 -16.37 -23.28 -2.03
CA ALA A 46 -17.70 -22.89 -2.50
C ALA A 46 -18.13 -21.56 -1.88
N MET A 47 -18.55 -20.62 -2.72
CA MET A 47 -19.05 -19.30 -2.34
C MET A 47 -20.33 -19.00 -3.11
N ASN A 48 -21.36 -18.51 -2.41
CA ASN A 48 -22.63 -18.18 -3.04
C ASN A 48 -22.66 -16.76 -3.65
N SER A 49 -23.75 -16.41 -4.33
CA SER A 49 -23.93 -15.12 -5.02
C SER A 49 -23.87 -13.88 -4.09
N ARG A 50 -24.02 -14.11 -2.78
CA ARG A 50 -23.90 -13.09 -1.72
C ARG A 50 -22.50 -13.00 -1.11
N GLY A 51 -21.53 -13.74 -1.65
CA GLY A 51 -20.15 -13.76 -1.15
C GLY A 51 -19.98 -14.55 0.14
N GLN A 52 -20.95 -15.39 0.52
CA GLN A 52 -20.85 -16.23 1.72
C GLN A 52 -20.10 -17.51 1.38
N VAL A 53 -19.03 -17.80 2.12
CA VAL A 53 -18.27 -19.04 1.99
C VAL A 53 -19.01 -20.16 2.71
N LEU A 54 -19.23 -21.28 2.02
CA LEU A 54 -19.99 -22.44 2.52
C LEU A 54 -19.13 -23.69 2.69
N MET A 55 -18.02 -23.76 1.98
CA MET A 55 -17.00 -24.82 2.09
C MET A 55 -15.63 -24.17 1.92
N ALA A 56 -14.64 -24.63 2.67
CA ALA A 56 -13.29 -24.08 2.63
C ALA A 56 -12.24 -25.15 2.92
N ALA A 57 -11.00 -24.86 2.54
CA ALA A 57 -9.85 -25.70 2.85
C ALA A 57 -8.70 -24.84 3.39
N SER A 58 -7.80 -25.45 4.15
CA SER A 58 -6.63 -24.79 4.70
C SER A 58 -5.52 -25.79 5.06
N LEU A 59 -4.38 -25.23 5.48
CA LEU A 59 -3.20 -25.93 5.96
C LEU A 59 -2.92 -25.54 7.40
N TYR A 60 -2.43 -26.49 8.19
CA TYR A 60 -1.93 -26.21 9.53
C TYR A 60 -0.79 -27.16 9.92
N GLY A 61 0.37 -26.58 10.26
CA GLY A 61 1.61 -27.35 10.36
C GLY A 61 1.93 -28.02 9.03
N SER A 62 2.14 -29.34 9.05
CA SER A 62 2.32 -30.13 7.82
C SER A 62 1.03 -30.76 7.29
N GLY A 63 -0.09 -30.64 8.01
CA GLY A 63 -1.36 -31.27 7.65
C GLY A 63 -2.34 -30.34 6.96
N ARG A 64 -3.52 -30.90 6.67
CA ARG A 64 -4.53 -30.31 5.79
C ARG A 64 -5.91 -30.44 6.41
N ILE A 65 -6.79 -29.48 6.12
CA ILE A 65 -8.17 -29.52 6.58
C ILE A 65 -9.14 -29.08 5.48
N VAL A 66 -10.27 -29.78 5.41
CA VAL A 66 -11.44 -29.39 4.61
C VAL A 66 -12.63 -29.23 5.55
N VAL A 67 -13.36 -28.12 5.40
CA VAL A 67 -14.46 -27.71 6.26
C VAL A 67 -15.72 -27.51 5.41
N LEU A 68 -16.79 -28.22 5.76
CA LEU A 68 -18.09 -28.09 5.09
C LEU A 68 -19.12 -27.48 6.05
N GLY A 69 -19.82 -26.43 5.62
CA GLY A 69 -20.77 -25.68 6.46
C GLY A 69 -22.01 -26.45 6.92
N HIS A 70 -22.16 -27.73 6.57
CA HIS A 70 -23.21 -28.62 7.07
C HIS A 70 -22.78 -30.09 6.98
N GLU A 71 -23.09 -30.90 7.99
CA GLU A 71 -22.73 -32.32 8.04
C GLU A 71 -23.38 -33.16 6.93
N GLY A 72 -24.59 -32.79 6.52
CA GLY A 72 -25.29 -33.43 5.40
C GLY A 72 -24.53 -33.39 4.06
N TYR A 73 -23.64 -32.41 3.86
CA TYR A 73 -22.84 -32.29 2.63
C TYR A 73 -21.83 -33.43 2.46
N LEU A 74 -21.46 -34.10 3.55
CA LEU A 74 -20.64 -35.32 3.49
C LEU A 74 -21.33 -36.46 2.72
N SER A 75 -22.66 -36.50 2.76
CA SER A 75 -23.44 -37.51 2.03
C SER A 75 -23.91 -36.99 0.66
N THR A 76 -24.21 -35.69 0.55
CA THR A 76 -24.69 -35.06 -0.70
C THR A 76 -23.62 -35.03 -1.79
N PHE A 77 -22.34 -34.85 -1.43
CA PHE A 77 -21.24 -34.68 -2.40
C PHE A 77 -20.16 -35.75 -2.27
N PRO A 78 -20.45 -37.03 -2.58
CA PRO A 78 -19.49 -38.12 -2.40
C PRO A 78 -18.21 -37.95 -3.23
N ALA A 79 -18.31 -37.40 -4.44
CA ALA A 79 -17.14 -37.11 -5.28
C ALA A 79 -16.23 -36.01 -4.69
N LEU A 80 -16.82 -34.97 -4.09
CA LEU A 80 -16.05 -33.95 -3.37
C LEU A 80 -15.36 -34.54 -2.15
N VAL A 81 -16.07 -35.42 -1.40
CA VAL A 81 -15.49 -36.11 -0.23
C VAL A 81 -14.32 -36.98 -0.66
N GLU A 82 -14.43 -37.75 -1.74
CA GLU A 82 -13.32 -38.59 -2.23
C GLU A 82 -12.10 -37.76 -2.67
N ASN A 83 -12.33 -36.65 -3.39
CA ASN A 83 -11.26 -35.70 -3.71
C ASN A 83 -10.63 -35.09 -2.45
N ALA A 84 -11.45 -34.74 -1.45
CA ALA A 84 -10.98 -34.22 -0.18
C ALA A 84 -10.10 -35.24 0.55
N LEU A 85 -10.51 -36.50 0.67
CA LEU A 85 -9.69 -37.55 1.28
C LEU A 85 -8.36 -37.75 0.55
N THR A 86 -8.37 -37.69 -0.77
CA THR A 86 -7.18 -37.79 -1.62
C THR A 86 -6.20 -36.65 -1.39
N TRP A 87 -6.71 -35.42 -1.20
CA TRP A 87 -5.89 -34.27 -0.90
C TRP A 87 -5.41 -34.26 0.55
N LEU A 88 -6.28 -34.64 1.49
CA LEU A 88 -6.06 -34.61 2.94
C LEU A 88 -4.98 -35.59 3.42
N ARG A 89 -4.82 -36.74 2.76
CA ARG A 89 -3.76 -37.73 3.12
C ARG A 89 -2.33 -37.22 2.89
N GLY A 90 -2.16 -36.11 2.19
CA GLY A 90 -0.86 -35.54 1.83
C GLY A 90 -0.31 -36.06 0.49
N ASP A 91 0.56 -35.27 -0.14
CA ASP A 91 1.14 -35.59 -1.44
C ASP A 91 2.12 -36.76 -1.32
N GLY A 92 2.02 -37.75 -2.21
CA GLY A 92 2.88 -38.94 -2.18
C GLY A 92 2.60 -39.93 -1.04
N SER A 93 1.53 -39.73 -0.27
CA SER A 93 1.11 -40.65 0.79
C SER A 93 0.32 -41.84 0.25
N ASP A 94 0.82 -43.05 0.52
CA ASP A 94 0.11 -44.31 0.25
C ASP A 94 -0.85 -44.72 1.38
N ASN A 95 -0.97 -43.89 2.44
CA ASN A 95 -1.87 -44.19 3.55
C ASN A 95 -3.33 -43.96 3.13
N VAL A 96 -4.01 -45.06 2.83
CA VAL A 96 -5.43 -45.08 2.46
C VAL A 96 -6.37 -45.25 3.65
N SER A 97 -5.84 -45.32 4.88
CA SER A 97 -6.65 -45.50 6.09
C SER A 97 -7.37 -44.21 6.48
N VAL A 98 -8.70 -44.31 6.64
CA VAL A 98 -9.59 -43.21 7.00
C VAL A 98 -10.38 -43.61 8.24
N ALA A 99 -10.21 -42.87 9.34
CA ALA A 99 -11.04 -43.04 10.53
C ALA A 99 -12.28 -42.13 10.43
N VAL A 100 -13.47 -42.72 10.51
CA VAL A 100 -14.76 -42.03 10.34
C VAL A 100 -15.51 -42.06 11.68
N HIS A 101 -15.83 -40.90 12.23
CA HIS A 101 -16.62 -40.83 13.45
C HIS A 101 -18.02 -41.45 13.25
N ARG A 102 -18.52 -42.21 14.23
CA ARG A 102 -19.80 -42.94 14.17
C ARG A 102 -21.03 -42.11 13.76
N ASN A 103 -21.03 -40.81 14.08
CA ASN A 103 -22.14 -39.91 13.74
C ASN A 103 -22.20 -39.58 12.23
N VAL A 104 -21.08 -39.74 11.52
CA VAL A 104 -20.96 -39.54 10.07
C VAL A 104 -20.65 -40.86 9.36
N LYS A 105 -21.10 -41.99 9.92
CA LYS A 105 -20.87 -43.34 9.37
C LYS A 105 -21.31 -43.53 7.91
N SER A 106 -22.26 -42.73 7.42
CA SER A 106 -22.69 -42.75 6.01
C SER A 106 -21.53 -42.48 5.04
N VAL A 107 -20.50 -41.75 5.49
CA VAL A 107 -19.27 -41.55 4.70
C VAL A 107 -18.54 -42.87 4.49
N ALA A 108 -18.39 -43.69 5.53
CA ALA A 108 -17.76 -45.01 5.41
C ALA A 108 -18.56 -45.93 4.46
N ASP A 109 -19.89 -45.86 4.50
CA ASP A 109 -20.75 -46.61 3.58
C ASP A 109 -20.57 -46.18 2.12
N ASN A 110 -20.40 -44.88 1.86
CA ASN A 110 -20.15 -44.33 0.52
C ASN A 110 -18.76 -44.71 -0.01
N LEU A 111 -17.77 -44.90 0.87
CA LEU A 111 -16.39 -45.21 0.49
C LEU A 111 -16.14 -46.69 0.19
N ARG A 112 -17.12 -47.58 0.36
CA ARG A 112 -16.96 -49.05 0.12
C ARG A 112 -16.48 -49.43 -1.28
N LYS A 113 -16.66 -48.55 -2.27
CA LYS A 113 -16.22 -48.74 -3.67
C LYS A 113 -15.00 -47.89 -4.04
N SER A 114 -14.47 -47.10 -3.10
CA SER A 114 -13.29 -46.26 -3.29
C SER A 114 -12.00 -47.02 -2.98
N SER A 115 -10.85 -46.42 -3.26
CA SER A 115 -9.55 -46.95 -2.84
C SER A 115 -9.23 -46.76 -1.35
N PHE A 116 -10.10 -46.08 -0.58
CA PHE A 116 -9.90 -45.79 0.84
C PHE A 116 -10.41 -46.91 1.74
N GLN A 117 -9.66 -47.17 2.83
CA GLN A 117 -10.03 -48.12 3.88
C GLN A 117 -10.64 -47.35 5.05
N ALA A 118 -11.98 -47.26 5.06
CA ALA A 118 -12.72 -46.52 6.08
C ALA A 118 -13.05 -47.40 7.29
N GLU A 119 -12.62 -47.00 8.49
CA GLU A 119 -12.97 -47.61 9.78
C GLU A 119 -13.89 -46.68 10.56
N VAL A 120 -15.02 -47.21 11.07
CA VAL A 120 -15.94 -46.41 11.90
C VAL A 120 -15.50 -46.46 13.37
N VAL A 121 -15.21 -45.29 13.94
CA VAL A 121 -14.68 -45.14 15.30
C VAL A 121 -15.60 -44.30 16.19
N GLY A 122 -15.45 -44.45 17.51
CA GLY A 122 -16.24 -43.70 18.50
C GLY A 122 -15.73 -42.30 18.83
N GLY A 123 -14.49 -41.98 18.42
CA GLY A 123 -13.75 -40.74 18.71
C GLY A 123 -12.35 -40.84 18.08
N PHE A 124 -11.60 -39.74 18.09
CA PHE A 124 -10.23 -39.74 17.57
C PHE A 124 -9.26 -40.36 18.58
N SER A 125 -8.25 -41.06 18.09
CA SER A 125 -7.11 -41.48 18.90
C SER A 125 -5.86 -41.53 18.03
N GLY A 126 -4.75 -41.01 18.53
CA GLY A 126 -3.45 -41.08 17.84
C GLY A 126 -2.95 -42.52 17.57
N ARG A 127 -3.57 -43.54 18.17
CA ARG A 127 -3.25 -44.96 17.97
C ARG A 127 -3.92 -45.59 16.74
N LEU A 128 -4.87 -44.90 16.11
CA LEU A 128 -5.64 -45.44 14.98
C LEU A 128 -4.79 -45.65 13.71
N GLY A 129 -3.64 -44.98 13.58
CA GLY A 129 -2.78 -45.07 12.38
C GLY A 129 -3.41 -44.49 11.10
N ALA A 130 -4.61 -43.92 11.18
CA ALA A 130 -5.32 -43.32 10.07
C ALA A 130 -4.60 -42.06 9.55
N GLY A 131 -4.51 -41.94 8.22
CA GLY A 131 -3.95 -40.75 7.57
C GLY A 131 -4.95 -39.59 7.53
N VAL A 132 -6.24 -39.89 7.55
CA VAL A 132 -7.33 -38.90 7.53
C VAL A 132 -8.40 -39.24 8.57
N TYR A 133 -8.89 -38.22 9.28
CA TYR A 133 -10.02 -38.31 10.19
C TYR A 133 -11.23 -37.53 9.68
N VAL A 134 -12.40 -38.17 9.63
CA VAL A 134 -13.67 -37.57 9.19
C VAL A 134 -14.63 -37.48 10.36
N THR A 135 -15.16 -36.30 10.64
CA THR A 135 -16.05 -36.06 11.79
C THR A 135 -17.09 -34.97 11.52
N ASP A 136 -18.18 -35.01 12.28
CA ASP A 136 -19.02 -33.82 12.44
C ASP A 136 -18.36 -32.79 13.37
N ALA A 137 -18.83 -31.54 13.30
CA ALA A 137 -18.31 -30.42 14.07
C ALA A 137 -18.73 -30.42 15.56
N TYR A 138 -19.59 -31.34 15.99
CA TYR A 138 -20.07 -31.43 17.38
C TYR A 138 -19.25 -32.41 18.21
N SER A 139 -18.62 -33.38 17.56
CA SER A 139 -18.00 -34.55 18.20
C SER A 139 -16.49 -34.45 18.40
N VAL A 140 -15.91 -33.25 18.33
CA VAL A 140 -14.45 -33.03 18.47
C VAL A 140 -14.00 -32.64 19.88
N GLY A 141 -14.93 -32.44 20.82
CA GLY A 141 -14.67 -31.76 22.08
C GLY A 141 -13.71 -32.50 23.04
N ALA A 142 -13.75 -33.83 23.08
CA ALA A 142 -12.86 -34.63 23.94
C ALA A 142 -11.42 -34.70 23.39
N ASP A 143 -11.29 -34.70 22.06
CA ASP A 143 -10.03 -35.07 21.37
C ASP A 143 -9.32 -33.87 20.74
N THR A 144 -9.78 -32.64 21.02
CA THR A 144 -9.34 -31.42 20.32
C THR A 144 -7.81 -31.26 20.28
N LYS A 145 -7.12 -31.42 21.41
CA LYS A 145 -5.66 -31.26 21.47
C LYS A 145 -4.93 -32.32 20.65
N GLU A 146 -5.40 -33.57 20.70
CA GLU A 146 -4.82 -34.65 19.92
C GLU A 146 -5.07 -34.46 18.43
N LEU A 147 -6.26 -34.01 18.03
CA LEU A 147 -6.60 -33.69 16.64
C LEU A 147 -5.76 -32.55 16.07
N VAL A 148 -5.56 -31.48 16.84
CA VAL A 148 -4.69 -30.36 16.43
C VAL A 148 -3.25 -30.84 16.30
N ALA A 149 -2.75 -31.67 17.23
CA ALA A 149 -1.41 -32.25 17.14
C ALA A 149 -1.24 -33.19 15.93
N PHE A 150 -2.26 -34.01 15.65
CA PHE A 150 -2.31 -34.89 14.48
C PHE A 150 -2.24 -34.09 13.19
N MET A 151 -3.08 -33.06 13.05
CA MET A 151 -3.05 -32.17 11.88
C MET A 151 -1.69 -31.48 11.76
N LYS A 152 -1.16 -30.94 12.85
CA LYS A 152 0.17 -30.29 12.85
C LYS A 152 1.29 -31.23 12.36
N ALA A 153 1.18 -32.52 12.67
CA ALA A 153 2.14 -33.56 12.29
C ALA A 153 1.98 -34.10 10.85
N GLY A 154 1.00 -33.62 10.08
CA GLY A 154 0.77 -34.07 8.69
C GLY A 154 -0.57 -34.78 8.46
N GLY A 155 -1.37 -34.98 9.51
CA GLY A 155 -2.68 -35.62 9.41
C GLY A 155 -3.70 -34.77 8.65
N GLY A 156 -4.64 -35.46 7.99
CA GLY A 156 -5.76 -34.83 7.29
C GLY A 156 -7.04 -34.81 8.13
N VAL A 157 -7.76 -33.68 8.16
CA VAL A 157 -9.06 -33.58 8.83
C VAL A 157 -10.15 -33.15 7.85
N LEU A 158 -11.24 -33.92 7.76
CA LEU A 158 -12.47 -33.51 7.10
C LEU A 158 -13.55 -33.29 8.16
N ILE A 159 -13.98 -32.04 8.34
CA ILE A 159 -14.95 -31.67 9.36
C ILE A 159 -16.16 -30.99 8.72
N ALA A 160 -17.36 -31.36 9.17
CA ALA A 160 -18.59 -30.79 8.65
C ALA A 160 -19.59 -30.51 9.75
N GLY A 161 -20.29 -29.39 9.67
CA GLY A 161 -21.36 -29.08 10.62
C GLY A 161 -21.80 -27.64 10.56
N GLN A 162 -22.71 -27.26 11.44
CA GLN A 162 -23.24 -25.91 11.48
C GLN A 162 -23.22 -25.33 12.91
N ALA A 163 -22.68 -24.13 13.04
CA ALA A 163 -22.59 -23.44 14.33
C ALA A 163 -23.82 -22.57 14.62
N TRP A 164 -24.63 -22.24 13.60
CA TRP A 164 -25.79 -21.36 13.77
C TRP A 164 -26.87 -21.99 14.67
N SER A 165 -27.16 -23.28 14.53
CA SER A 165 -28.14 -23.96 15.38
C SER A 165 -27.57 -24.28 16.76
N TRP A 166 -26.26 -24.51 16.88
CA TRP A 166 -25.60 -24.57 18.19
C TRP A 166 -25.73 -23.24 18.93
N ALA A 167 -25.48 -22.12 18.24
CA ALA A 167 -25.59 -20.78 18.81
C ALA A 167 -27.03 -20.44 19.22
N GLY A 168 -28.04 -20.97 18.51
CA GLY A 168 -29.44 -20.86 18.90
C GLY A 168 -29.75 -21.47 20.28
N GLY A 169 -29.07 -22.56 20.65
CA GLY A 169 -29.16 -23.17 21.98
C GLY A 169 -28.23 -22.56 23.04
N HIS A 170 -27.27 -21.73 22.64
CA HIS A 170 -26.26 -21.11 23.51
C HIS A 170 -26.19 -19.59 23.31
N PRO A 171 -27.31 -18.87 23.49
CA PRO A 171 -27.32 -17.42 23.29
C PRO A 171 -26.32 -16.75 24.25
N LYS A 172 -25.61 -15.74 23.76
CA LYS A 172 -24.53 -14.99 24.46
C LYS A 172 -23.19 -15.72 24.64
N GLN A 173 -23.07 -17.00 24.25
CA GLN A 173 -21.77 -17.67 24.23
C GLN A 173 -20.95 -17.29 22.98
N ASN A 174 -19.64 -17.15 23.14
CA ASN A 174 -18.75 -16.86 22.01
C ASN A 174 -18.60 -18.09 21.11
N THR A 175 -19.37 -18.11 20.01
CA THR A 175 -19.37 -19.21 19.02
C THR A 175 -17.99 -19.48 18.43
N LEU A 176 -17.12 -18.47 18.28
CA LEU A 176 -15.78 -18.66 17.70
C LEU A 176 -14.89 -19.56 18.56
N LEU A 177 -15.05 -19.51 19.88
CA LEU A 177 -14.19 -20.22 20.84
C LEU A 177 -14.86 -21.46 21.44
N LEU A 178 -16.19 -21.41 21.59
CA LEU A 178 -16.92 -22.43 22.36
C LEU A 178 -17.56 -23.51 21.47
N PHE A 179 -17.82 -23.23 20.19
CA PHE A 179 -18.31 -24.26 19.27
C PHE A 179 -17.23 -25.31 19.01
N GLY A 180 -17.57 -26.59 19.21
CA GLY A 180 -16.62 -27.71 19.11
C GLY A 180 -15.76 -27.68 17.85
N GLY A 181 -16.40 -27.61 16.68
CA GLY A 181 -15.69 -27.63 15.39
C GLY A 181 -14.68 -26.51 15.24
N ASN A 182 -14.99 -25.32 15.74
CA ASN A 182 -14.07 -24.18 15.71
C ASN A 182 -12.80 -24.45 16.52
N LYS A 183 -12.84 -25.29 17.56
CA LYS A 183 -11.65 -25.65 18.35
C LYS A 183 -10.58 -26.38 17.54
N VAL A 184 -10.97 -27.03 16.45
CA VAL A 184 -10.06 -27.71 15.52
C VAL A 184 -9.90 -26.90 14.24
N SER A 185 -10.98 -26.49 13.58
CA SER A 185 -10.87 -25.76 12.30
C SER A 185 -10.30 -24.35 12.45
N GLY A 186 -10.53 -23.72 13.59
CA GLY A 186 -10.07 -22.36 13.88
C GLY A 186 -8.55 -22.25 13.84
N VAL A 187 -7.79 -23.25 14.30
CA VAL A 187 -6.31 -23.20 14.28
C VAL A 187 -5.75 -23.07 12.86
N ALA A 188 -6.50 -23.57 11.87
CA ALA A 188 -6.20 -23.47 10.45
C ALA A 188 -6.87 -22.25 9.79
N GLY A 189 -7.48 -21.35 10.56
CA GLY A 189 -8.07 -20.11 10.09
C GLY A 189 -9.48 -20.24 9.49
N ILE A 190 -10.21 -21.34 9.76
CA ILE A 190 -11.59 -21.52 9.28
C ILE A 190 -12.55 -21.61 10.46
N TYR A 191 -13.55 -20.72 10.50
CA TYR A 191 -14.56 -20.70 11.56
C TYR A 191 -15.96 -20.88 11.01
N PHE A 192 -16.72 -21.77 11.62
CA PHE A 192 -18.17 -21.81 11.53
C PHE A 192 -18.76 -20.61 12.28
N SER A 193 -19.45 -19.72 11.58
CA SER A 193 -20.12 -18.58 12.20
C SER A 193 -21.53 -18.90 12.68
N LYS A 194 -22.04 -18.07 13.60
CA LYS A 194 -23.42 -18.09 14.09
C LYS A 194 -24.49 -17.76 13.01
N HIS A 195 -24.06 -17.39 11.81
CA HIS A 195 -24.94 -16.99 10.72
C HIS A 195 -25.14 -18.10 9.71
N THR A 196 -26.36 -18.23 9.20
CA THR A 196 -26.69 -19.13 8.09
C THR A 196 -26.11 -18.61 6.78
N GLY A 197 -25.74 -19.54 5.90
CA GLY A 197 -25.44 -19.28 4.49
C GLY A 197 -26.65 -19.64 3.63
N ASP A 198 -26.89 -18.88 2.57
CA ASP A 198 -27.90 -19.25 1.59
C ASP A 198 -27.42 -20.42 0.75
N ALA A 199 -28.25 -21.46 0.71
CA ALA A 199 -28.07 -22.62 -0.13
C ALA A 199 -28.53 -22.29 -1.56
N GLU A 200 -27.60 -22.37 -2.51
CA GLU A 200 -27.81 -22.06 -3.92
C GLU A 200 -27.29 -23.20 -4.81
N TYR A 201 -27.62 -23.15 -6.10
CA TYR A 201 -26.95 -23.97 -7.12
C TYR A 201 -25.69 -23.25 -7.57
N LEU A 202 -24.51 -23.85 -7.34
CA LEU A 202 -23.22 -23.21 -7.59
C LEU A 202 -22.47 -23.89 -8.73
N HIS A 203 -22.06 -23.11 -9.73
CA HIS A 203 -21.12 -23.57 -10.74
C HIS A 203 -19.69 -23.61 -10.20
N VAL A 204 -18.96 -24.68 -10.54
CA VAL A 204 -17.54 -24.84 -10.20
C VAL A 204 -16.69 -24.29 -11.34
N TYR A 205 -15.91 -23.26 -11.03
CA TYR A 205 -14.96 -22.63 -11.96
C TYR A 205 -13.55 -23.17 -11.72
N PRO A 206 -12.59 -23.00 -12.66
CA PRO A 206 -11.22 -23.45 -12.45
C PRO A 206 -10.44 -22.60 -11.42
N GLN A 207 -10.88 -21.37 -11.17
CA GLN A 207 -10.29 -20.46 -10.18
C GLN A 207 -11.01 -20.50 -8.82
N ILE A 208 -10.26 -20.23 -7.75
CA ILE A 208 -10.81 -20.02 -6.40
C ILE A 208 -11.88 -18.92 -6.48
N PRO A 209 -13.09 -19.13 -5.93
CA PRO A 209 -14.17 -18.17 -6.03
C PRO A 209 -13.84 -16.89 -5.25
N THR A 210 -14.01 -15.74 -5.90
CA THR A 210 -13.82 -14.41 -5.29
C THR A 210 -15.03 -13.52 -5.47
N SER A 211 -15.37 -12.71 -4.46
CA SER A 211 -16.43 -11.69 -4.56
C SER A 211 -16.17 -10.50 -3.65
N TRP A 212 -16.39 -9.28 -4.13
CA TRP A 212 -16.31 -8.08 -3.26
C TRP A 212 -17.27 -8.15 -2.07
N LYS A 213 -18.37 -8.91 -2.19
CA LYS A 213 -19.34 -9.15 -1.12
C LYS A 213 -18.79 -10.02 0.01
N SER A 214 -17.67 -10.72 -0.20
CA SER A 214 -17.01 -11.55 0.83
C SER A 214 -16.04 -10.75 1.70
N VAL A 215 -15.73 -9.50 1.35
CA VAL A 215 -14.89 -8.59 2.13
C VAL A 215 -15.70 -8.03 3.30
N ILE A 216 -15.94 -8.86 4.30
CA ILE A 216 -16.75 -8.52 5.48
C ILE A 216 -15.94 -8.66 6.77
N ILE A 217 -16.46 -8.07 7.83
CA ILE A 217 -16.04 -8.37 9.20
C ILE A 217 -16.74 -9.66 9.66
N GLY A 218 -16.03 -10.50 10.39
CA GLY A 218 -16.49 -11.80 10.87
C GLY A 218 -17.29 -11.77 12.18
N LYS A 219 -17.16 -10.70 12.98
CA LYS A 219 -17.83 -10.49 14.27
C LYS A 219 -18.17 -8.99 14.48
N ASP A 220 -19.11 -8.68 15.35
CA ASP A 220 -19.49 -7.31 15.78
C ASP A 220 -18.55 -6.73 16.85
N PHE A 221 -17.90 -7.58 17.65
CA PHE A 221 -16.91 -7.26 18.71
C PHE A 221 -17.43 -6.38 19.84
N GLU A 222 -18.75 -6.20 19.95
CA GLU A 222 -19.37 -5.41 21.01
C GLU A 222 -19.05 -5.99 22.39
N ASP A 223 -19.20 -7.30 22.56
CA ASP A 223 -18.88 -8.03 23.80
C ASP A 223 -17.40 -7.95 24.17
N ASP A 224 -16.51 -7.99 23.17
CA ASP A 224 -15.07 -7.85 23.36
C ASP A 224 -14.69 -6.46 23.86
N LEU A 225 -15.26 -5.43 23.25
CA LEU A 225 -15.02 -4.04 23.61
C LEU A 225 -15.65 -3.69 24.97
N GLU A 226 -16.83 -4.21 25.29
CA GLU A 226 -17.42 -4.08 26.63
C GLU A 226 -16.50 -4.65 27.71
N PHE A 227 -15.90 -5.81 27.46
CA PHE A 227 -14.95 -6.42 28.39
C PHE A 227 -13.65 -5.60 28.50
N LEU A 228 -13.05 -5.24 27.37
CA LEU A 228 -11.77 -4.55 27.33
C LEU A 228 -11.83 -3.11 27.89
N LEU A 229 -12.93 -2.42 27.62
CA LEU A 229 -13.13 -1.01 27.99
C LEU A 229 -13.85 -0.83 29.33
N GLN A 230 -14.04 -1.90 30.11
CA GLN A 230 -14.67 -1.80 31.42
C GLN A 230 -13.90 -0.82 32.32
N GLY A 231 -14.55 0.29 32.68
CA GLY A 231 -13.96 1.37 33.48
C GLY A 231 -13.03 2.32 32.71
N ILE A 232 -12.98 2.23 31.38
CA ILE A 232 -12.13 3.05 30.51
C ILE A 232 -12.98 4.02 29.70
N SER A 233 -12.88 5.31 30.00
CA SER A 233 -13.55 6.37 29.21
C SER A 233 -12.63 7.05 28.21
N GLU A 234 -11.32 7.02 28.46
CA GLU A 234 -10.30 7.69 27.67
C GLU A 234 -8.97 6.94 27.71
N PHE A 235 -8.19 7.14 26.65
CA PHE A 235 -6.82 6.69 26.53
C PHE A 235 -5.89 7.89 26.51
N HIS A 236 -4.84 7.84 27.33
CA HIS A 236 -3.81 8.87 27.37
C HIS A 236 -2.52 8.37 26.73
N ILE A 237 -2.13 9.03 25.63
CA ILE A 237 -0.81 8.87 25.01
C ILE A 237 0.05 10.05 25.48
N PRO A 238 1.21 9.82 26.12
CA PRO A 238 2.05 10.89 26.64
C PRO A 238 2.45 11.92 25.57
N THR A 239 2.40 13.21 25.92
CA THR A 239 2.88 14.29 25.05
C THR A 239 4.37 14.09 24.71
N GLY A 240 4.72 14.21 23.43
CA GLY A 240 6.07 14.00 22.92
C GLY A 240 6.40 12.54 22.55
N LEU A 241 5.50 11.58 22.82
CA LEU A 241 5.60 10.22 22.32
C LEU A 241 4.90 10.13 20.96
N ALA A 242 5.61 9.66 19.94
CA ALA A 242 5.06 9.38 18.61
C ALA A 242 4.75 7.89 18.48
N ALA A 243 3.47 7.54 18.42
CA ALA A 243 3.03 6.18 18.18
C ALA A 243 2.94 5.90 16.67
N SER A 244 2.97 4.63 16.28
CA SER A 244 2.57 4.24 14.92
C SER A 244 1.05 4.19 14.77
N GLU A 245 0.58 4.04 13.55
CA GLU A 245 -0.77 3.58 13.28
C GLU A 245 -0.82 2.05 13.14
N VAL A 246 -1.94 1.42 13.49
CA VAL A 246 -2.23 0.02 13.15
C VAL A 246 -3.32 -0.07 12.08
N LEU A 247 -3.00 -0.75 10.98
CA LEU A 247 -3.97 -1.16 9.97
C LEU A 247 -4.71 -2.41 10.46
N VAL A 248 -6.01 -2.26 10.72
CA VAL A 248 -6.92 -3.34 11.08
C VAL A 248 -7.57 -3.89 9.80
N HIS A 249 -7.05 -5.01 9.29
CA HIS A 249 -7.43 -5.55 7.98
C HIS A 249 -8.00 -6.98 8.00
N GLY A 250 -7.83 -7.72 9.11
CA GLY A 250 -8.36 -9.08 9.24
C GLY A 250 -9.87 -9.12 9.50
N PRO A 251 -10.59 -10.16 9.06
CA PRO A 251 -12.01 -10.33 9.35
C PRO A 251 -12.33 -10.48 10.84
N LEU A 252 -11.38 -10.99 11.64
CA LEU A 252 -11.52 -11.18 13.08
C LEU A 252 -10.63 -10.22 13.90
N ALA A 253 -10.20 -9.10 13.29
CA ALA A 253 -9.48 -8.02 13.96
C ALA A 253 -10.40 -6.80 14.14
N PHE A 254 -10.11 -5.96 15.14
CA PHE A 254 -10.91 -4.78 15.46
C PHE A 254 -10.07 -3.68 16.13
N PRO A 255 -10.40 -2.40 15.87
CA PRO A 255 -9.79 -1.29 16.59
C PRO A 255 -10.32 -1.24 18.04
N ILE A 256 -9.44 -0.89 18.99
CA ILE A 256 -9.79 -0.71 20.40
C ILE A 256 -9.64 0.75 20.81
N GLY A 257 -8.56 1.41 20.38
CA GLY A 257 -8.27 2.81 20.64
C GLY A 257 -7.91 3.54 19.36
N THR A 258 -8.67 4.59 19.05
CA THR A 258 -8.51 5.42 17.85
C THR A 258 -8.42 6.88 18.21
N ILE A 259 -7.75 7.66 17.37
CA ILE A 259 -7.81 9.13 17.43
C ILE A 259 -9.03 9.65 16.66
N SER A 260 -9.27 10.96 16.71
CA SER A 260 -10.47 11.60 16.14
C SER A 260 -10.63 11.43 14.63
N ASP A 261 -9.54 11.19 13.88
CA ASP A 261 -9.56 10.95 12.43
C ASP A 261 -9.74 9.47 12.05
N GLY A 262 -9.98 8.60 13.04
CA GLY A 262 -10.22 7.16 12.86
C GLY A 262 -8.96 6.30 12.79
N ARG A 263 -7.75 6.87 12.83
CA ARG A 263 -6.52 6.07 12.90
C ARG A 263 -6.41 5.36 14.24
N ALA A 264 -6.14 4.05 14.19
CA ALA A 264 -6.01 3.22 15.38
C ALA A 264 -4.57 3.24 15.92
N PHE A 265 -4.41 3.40 17.23
CA PHE A 265 -3.14 3.22 17.95
C PHE A 265 -3.13 1.96 18.82
N LEU A 266 -4.29 1.31 18.98
CA LEU A 266 -4.50 0.11 19.78
C LEU A 266 -5.56 -0.74 19.10
N ALA A 267 -5.25 -2.02 18.86
CA ALA A 267 -6.16 -2.93 18.17
C ALA A 267 -6.02 -4.36 18.71
N GLY A 268 -7.05 -5.17 18.51
CA GLY A 268 -7.06 -6.57 18.91
C GLY A 268 -7.62 -7.47 17.83
N GLY A 269 -7.59 -8.77 18.08
CA GLY A 269 -8.18 -9.75 17.17
C GLY A 269 -8.09 -11.18 17.66
N TYR A 270 -8.77 -12.05 16.93
CA TYR A 270 -8.74 -13.50 17.13
C TYR A 270 -7.87 -14.16 16.07
N TYR A 271 -7.07 -15.13 16.49
CA TYR A 271 -6.27 -15.96 15.60
C TYR A 271 -6.18 -17.38 16.15
N GLY A 272 -6.76 -18.34 15.41
CA GLY A 272 -7.02 -19.67 15.93
C GLY A 272 -7.93 -19.67 17.16
N GLN A 273 -7.51 -20.37 18.20
CA GLN A 273 -8.19 -20.37 19.49
C GLN A 273 -7.72 -19.23 20.40
N GLY A 274 -6.68 -18.50 20.00
CA GLY A 274 -6.09 -17.45 20.81
C GLY A 274 -6.53 -16.06 20.40
N ARG A 275 -5.89 -15.10 21.07
CA ARG A 275 -6.25 -13.69 21.03
C ARG A 275 -4.99 -12.84 20.99
N VAL A 276 -5.04 -11.73 20.29
CA VAL A 276 -3.92 -10.79 20.15
C VAL A 276 -4.37 -9.36 20.45
N ILE A 277 -3.52 -8.60 21.13
CA ILE A 277 -3.61 -7.14 21.25
C ILE A 277 -2.28 -6.54 20.81
N VAL A 278 -2.33 -5.49 20.02
CA VAL A 278 -1.17 -4.69 19.62
C VAL A 278 -1.35 -3.24 20.06
N VAL A 279 -0.32 -2.68 20.66
CA VAL A 279 -0.20 -1.25 20.95
C VAL A 279 0.98 -0.66 20.18
N THR A 280 0.72 0.48 19.56
CA THR A 280 1.59 1.07 18.55
C THR A 280 2.80 1.83 19.10
N HIS A 281 3.15 1.60 20.37
CA HIS A 281 4.41 2.01 20.99
C HIS A 281 4.64 1.19 22.27
N GLU A 282 5.82 0.60 22.42
CA GLU A 282 6.18 -0.26 23.55
C GLU A 282 6.19 0.48 24.90
N GLY A 283 6.55 1.76 24.88
CA GLY A 283 6.51 2.63 26.06
C GLY A 283 5.13 2.75 26.72
N LEU A 284 4.04 2.45 26.00
CA LEU A 284 2.67 2.48 26.54
C LEU A 284 2.36 1.30 27.46
N LEU A 285 3.08 0.18 27.33
CA LEU A 285 2.89 -1.02 28.17
C LEU A 285 3.22 -0.77 29.65
N GLY A 286 4.08 0.22 29.93
CA GLY A 286 4.48 0.59 31.29
C GLY A 286 3.78 1.84 31.84
N GLN A 287 2.81 2.41 31.11
CA GLN A 287 2.16 3.65 31.52
C GLN A 287 1.06 3.38 32.55
N GLU A 288 1.17 4.04 33.71
CA GLU A 288 0.22 3.89 34.81
C GLU A 288 -1.20 4.33 34.44
N ALA A 289 -1.34 5.36 33.59
CA ALA A 289 -2.63 5.81 33.07
C ALA A 289 -3.37 4.73 32.25
N LEU A 290 -2.65 3.76 31.68
CA LEU A 290 -3.21 2.64 30.92
C LEU A 290 -3.34 1.36 31.76
N ALA A 291 -2.94 1.39 33.03
CA ALA A 291 -2.95 0.20 33.89
C ALA A 291 -4.33 -0.48 33.96
N PRO A 292 -5.46 0.24 34.16
CA PRO A 292 -6.77 -0.41 34.19
C PRO A 292 -7.10 -1.18 32.91
N PHE A 293 -6.76 -0.60 31.75
CA PHE A 293 -6.92 -1.27 30.46
C PHE A 293 -6.03 -2.51 30.35
N TRP A 294 -4.76 -2.43 30.76
CA TRP A 294 -3.85 -3.57 30.70
C TRP A 294 -4.28 -4.75 31.57
N LEU A 295 -4.95 -4.49 32.70
CA LEU A 295 -5.54 -5.53 33.54
C LEU A 295 -6.72 -6.21 32.84
N ASN A 296 -7.61 -5.45 32.20
CA ASN A 296 -8.69 -6.04 31.38
C ASN A 296 -8.09 -6.85 30.21
N ALA A 297 -7.12 -6.26 29.50
CA ALA A 297 -6.47 -6.86 28.36
C ALA A 297 -5.83 -8.21 28.69
N ILE A 298 -5.12 -8.33 29.83
CA ILE A 298 -4.46 -9.60 30.18
C ILE A 298 -5.46 -10.70 30.54
N HIS A 299 -6.58 -10.36 31.19
CA HIS A 299 -7.65 -11.32 31.45
C HIS A 299 -8.38 -11.73 30.16
N TRP A 300 -8.60 -10.78 29.25
CA TRP A 300 -9.17 -11.07 27.94
C TRP A 300 -8.25 -12.00 27.15
N LEU A 301 -6.93 -11.77 27.18
CA LEU A 301 -5.94 -12.61 26.51
C LEU A 301 -5.80 -13.99 27.15
N ASP A 302 -5.82 -14.10 28.48
CA ASP A 302 -5.69 -15.35 29.24
C ASP A 302 -6.93 -16.25 29.14
N GLU A 303 -8.12 -15.67 28.91
CA GLU A 303 -9.38 -16.40 28.80
C GLU A 303 -9.65 -17.38 29.97
N GLY A 304 -9.22 -17.00 31.18
CA GLY A 304 -9.42 -17.81 32.37
C GLY A 304 -8.58 -19.09 32.43
N ARG A 305 -7.58 -19.27 31.57
CA ARG A 305 -6.59 -20.35 31.67
C ARG A 305 -5.78 -20.28 32.97
N ARG A 306 -5.63 -19.08 33.53
CA ARG A 306 -4.89 -18.80 34.78
C ARG A 306 -3.46 -19.35 34.76
N GLY A 307 -2.84 -19.39 33.58
CA GLY A 307 -1.47 -19.82 33.42
C GLY A 307 -0.46 -18.69 33.66
N VAL A 308 0.77 -18.90 33.21
CA VAL A 308 1.85 -17.91 33.41
C VAL A 308 1.81 -16.83 32.33
N VAL A 309 1.81 -15.57 32.74
CA VAL A 309 2.03 -14.42 31.87
C VAL A 309 3.54 -14.16 31.78
N GLY A 310 4.13 -14.41 30.61
CA GLY A 310 5.54 -14.17 30.36
C GLY A 310 5.75 -12.84 29.64
N SER A 311 6.67 -12.01 30.11
CA SER A 311 6.97 -10.71 29.49
C SER A 311 8.48 -10.49 29.36
N VAL A 312 8.90 -9.90 28.25
CA VAL A 312 10.27 -9.37 28.05
C VAL A 312 10.44 -7.95 28.59
N SER A 313 9.34 -7.26 28.92
CA SER A 313 9.30 -5.86 29.37
C SER A 313 9.10 -5.75 30.88
N ASP A 314 10.10 -5.20 31.59
CA ASP A 314 10.03 -4.95 33.03
C ASP A 314 8.92 -3.95 33.42
N PRO A 315 8.75 -2.81 32.72
CA PRO A 315 7.66 -1.88 33.00
C PRO A 315 6.28 -2.53 32.87
N ALA A 316 6.08 -3.40 31.87
CA ALA A 316 4.83 -4.12 31.69
C ALA A 316 4.55 -5.08 32.86
N ILE A 317 5.55 -5.85 33.31
CA ILE A 317 5.41 -6.80 34.42
C ILE A 317 4.93 -6.10 35.69
N LYS A 318 5.43 -4.90 35.98
CA LYS A 318 5.06 -4.12 37.17
C LYS A 318 3.55 -3.80 37.21
N ILE A 319 2.94 -3.54 36.07
CA ILE A 319 1.51 -3.30 35.95
C ILE A 319 0.76 -4.63 35.97
N LEU A 320 1.15 -5.56 35.10
CA LEU A 320 0.43 -6.82 34.87
C LEU A 320 0.39 -7.73 36.11
N SER A 321 1.39 -7.67 36.98
CA SER A 321 1.41 -8.44 38.24
C SER A 321 0.27 -8.08 39.19
N ARG A 322 -0.41 -6.94 38.99
CA ARG A 322 -1.58 -6.52 39.78
C ARG A 322 -2.88 -7.23 39.36
N SER A 323 -2.87 -7.98 38.25
CA SER A 323 -4.02 -8.76 37.76
C SER A 323 -4.37 -9.99 38.61
N GLY A 324 -3.48 -10.39 39.52
CA GLY A 324 -3.59 -11.66 40.24
C GLY A 324 -3.21 -12.90 39.41
N LEU A 325 -2.78 -12.73 38.15
CA LEU A 325 -2.15 -13.78 37.35
C LEU A 325 -0.66 -13.90 37.68
N LYS A 326 -0.10 -15.12 37.54
CA LYS A 326 1.33 -15.35 37.75
C LYS A 326 2.12 -14.71 36.60
N CYS A 327 2.76 -13.58 36.87
CA CYS A 327 3.59 -12.86 35.91
C CYS A 327 5.08 -13.15 36.14
N GLN A 328 5.84 -13.34 35.07
CA GLN A 328 7.29 -13.55 35.16
C GLN A 328 8.04 -12.90 34.00
N LYS A 329 9.28 -12.48 34.27
CA LYS A 329 10.20 -12.04 33.22
C LYS A 329 10.75 -13.25 32.47
N THR A 330 10.49 -13.34 31.18
CA THR A 330 10.96 -14.45 30.33
C THR A 330 10.88 -14.07 28.86
N GLY A 331 11.74 -14.70 28.04
CA GLY A 331 11.51 -14.81 26.60
C GLY A 331 10.32 -15.72 26.28
N PHE A 332 10.07 -15.95 24.99
CA PHE A 332 8.99 -16.82 24.54
C PHE A 332 9.15 -18.26 25.04
N ARG A 333 8.04 -18.85 25.52
CA ARG A 333 7.93 -20.27 25.87
C ARG A 333 6.53 -20.77 25.54
N LYS A 334 6.43 -22.04 25.12
CA LYS A 334 5.16 -22.65 24.67
C LYS A 334 4.16 -22.91 25.80
N ASP A 335 4.61 -22.94 27.06
CA ASP A 335 3.79 -23.21 28.25
C ASP A 335 3.13 -21.96 28.86
N LEU A 336 3.40 -20.77 28.30
CA LEU A 336 2.79 -19.53 28.75
C LEU A 336 1.28 -19.52 28.48
N SER A 337 0.53 -18.75 29.24
CA SER A 337 -0.86 -18.43 28.88
C SER A 337 -0.95 -17.16 28.04
N VAL A 338 -0.12 -16.16 28.38
CA VAL A 338 0.01 -14.91 27.64
C VAL A 338 1.48 -14.58 27.47
N PHE A 339 1.88 -14.20 26.26
CA PHE A 339 3.21 -13.70 25.96
C PHE A 339 3.16 -12.21 25.64
N VAL A 340 3.97 -11.42 26.35
CA VAL A 340 4.08 -9.97 26.20
C VAL A 340 5.45 -9.63 25.61
N CYS A 341 5.47 -9.04 24.43
CA CYS A 341 6.70 -8.81 23.66
C CYS A 341 6.75 -7.46 22.94
N THR A 342 7.92 -7.15 22.39
CA THR A 342 8.10 -5.99 21.52
C THR A 342 8.02 -6.39 20.04
N ALA A 343 7.70 -5.42 19.17
CA ALA A 343 7.56 -5.65 17.73
C ALA A 343 8.89 -5.67 16.94
N TYR A 344 10.04 -5.77 17.63
CA TYR A 344 11.37 -5.52 17.04
C TYR A 344 12.20 -6.77 16.78
N SER A 345 11.72 -7.95 17.18
CA SER A 345 12.38 -9.23 16.93
C SER A 345 11.50 -10.10 16.03
N ASP A 346 12.15 -10.80 15.11
CA ASP A 346 11.56 -11.85 14.29
C ASP A 346 12.01 -13.26 14.73
N ASP A 347 12.49 -13.37 15.97
CA ASP A 347 12.73 -14.66 16.61
C ASP A 347 11.39 -15.36 16.89
N HIS A 348 11.35 -16.67 16.70
CA HIS A 348 10.20 -17.51 17.02
C HIS A 348 8.88 -17.14 16.30
N VAL A 349 8.92 -16.52 15.13
CA VAL A 349 7.71 -16.08 14.40
C VAL A 349 6.69 -17.20 14.23
N GLU A 350 7.12 -18.38 13.78
CA GLU A 350 6.23 -19.52 13.55
C GLU A 350 5.71 -20.09 14.87
N GLU A 351 6.55 -20.18 15.90
CA GLU A 351 6.15 -20.70 17.20
C GLU A 351 5.19 -19.76 17.94
N ILE A 352 5.36 -18.44 17.82
CA ILE A 352 4.43 -17.45 18.37
C ILE A 352 3.10 -17.52 17.63
N GLN A 353 3.11 -17.61 16.29
CA GLN A 353 1.89 -17.78 15.51
C GLN A 353 1.15 -19.07 15.90
N SER A 354 1.88 -20.19 16.03
CA SER A 354 1.32 -21.46 16.47
C SER A 354 0.77 -21.38 17.89
N PHE A 355 1.50 -20.73 18.80
CA PHE A 355 1.08 -20.50 20.17
C PHE A 355 -0.26 -19.77 20.27
N VAL A 356 -0.41 -18.67 19.53
CA VAL A 356 -1.70 -17.95 19.48
C VAL A 356 -2.76 -18.82 18.80
N ALA A 357 -2.44 -19.44 17.66
CA ALA A 357 -3.40 -20.31 16.96
C ALA A 357 -3.95 -21.44 17.85
N GLU A 358 -3.14 -21.99 18.76
CA GLU A 358 -3.49 -23.08 19.67
C GLU A 358 -4.16 -22.61 20.98
N GLY A 359 -4.40 -21.30 21.16
CA GLY A 359 -5.13 -20.77 22.31
C GLY A 359 -4.36 -19.76 23.16
N GLY A 360 -3.09 -19.48 22.86
CA GLY A 360 -2.28 -18.52 23.59
C GLY A 360 -2.76 -17.07 23.41
N GLY A 361 -2.48 -16.23 24.41
CA GLY A 361 -2.67 -14.78 24.32
C GLY A 361 -1.38 -14.06 23.92
N LEU A 362 -1.45 -13.11 23.00
CA LEU A 362 -0.31 -12.26 22.60
C LEU A 362 -0.60 -10.79 22.87
N LEU A 363 0.28 -10.13 23.63
CA LEU A 363 0.31 -8.68 23.76
C LEU A 363 1.62 -8.15 23.16
N MET A 364 1.53 -7.36 22.10
CA MET A 364 2.69 -6.81 21.42
C MET A 364 2.72 -5.28 21.51
N GLY A 365 3.83 -4.72 21.96
CA GLY A 365 4.06 -3.27 21.94
C GLY A 365 5.18 -2.89 20.98
N GLY A 366 4.97 -1.90 20.12
CA GLY A 366 6.03 -1.35 19.29
C GLY A 366 5.53 -0.44 18.19
N HIS A 367 6.45 0.31 17.59
CA HIS A 367 6.18 1.27 16.54
C HIS A 367 7.01 0.98 15.29
N ALA A 368 6.42 1.18 14.11
CA ALA A 368 7.07 0.95 12.81
C ALA A 368 7.52 2.25 12.12
N TRP A 369 7.10 3.44 12.59
CA TRP A 369 7.42 4.72 11.95
C TRP A 369 8.92 5.00 11.87
N TYR A 370 9.67 4.75 12.95
CA TYR A 370 11.10 4.98 12.98
C TYR A 370 11.85 4.03 12.03
N TRP A 371 11.42 2.77 12.02
CA TRP A 371 11.93 1.78 11.09
C TRP A 371 11.65 2.19 9.63
N ALA A 372 10.43 2.63 9.32
CA ALA A 372 10.04 3.07 7.98
C ALA A 372 10.84 4.31 7.50
N GLN A 373 11.19 5.21 8.42
CA GLN A 373 12.05 6.37 8.13
C GLN A 373 13.51 6.00 7.85
N THR A 374 14.01 4.90 8.43
CA THR A 374 15.40 4.48 8.27
C THR A 374 15.60 3.42 7.18
N HIS A 375 14.52 2.79 6.72
CA HIS A 375 14.53 1.71 5.71
C HIS A 375 13.78 2.14 4.44
N HIS A 376 14.24 3.22 3.82
CA HIS A 376 13.61 3.77 2.61
C HIS A 376 13.44 2.71 1.50
N GLY A 377 12.23 2.64 0.93
CA GLY A 377 11.90 1.73 -0.16
C GLY A 377 11.50 0.31 0.28
N GLN A 378 11.59 -0.02 1.57
CA GLN A 378 11.06 -1.27 2.12
C GLN A 378 9.59 -1.10 2.55
N ASN A 379 8.85 -2.20 2.65
CA ASN A 379 7.44 -2.21 3.03
C ASN A 379 7.30 -2.65 4.50
N PRO A 380 6.86 -1.76 5.41
CA PRO A 380 6.65 -2.12 6.81
C PRO A 380 5.76 -3.35 7.00
N MET A 381 4.75 -3.58 6.16
CA MET A 381 3.86 -4.73 6.36
C MET A 381 4.51 -6.09 6.07
N THR A 382 5.60 -6.14 5.30
CA THR A 382 6.30 -7.40 4.98
C THR A 382 7.65 -7.52 5.66
N ASP A 383 8.34 -6.39 5.82
CA ASP A 383 9.76 -6.39 6.15
C ASP A 383 10.01 -6.05 7.63
N PHE A 384 9.07 -5.34 8.28
CA PHE A 384 9.16 -5.05 9.71
C PHE A 384 8.91 -6.30 10.56
N ALA A 385 9.80 -6.57 11.51
CA ALA A 385 9.84 -7.80 12.30
C ALA A 385 8.48 -8.18 12.92
N GLY A 386 7.85 -7.27 13.67
CA GLY A 386 6.56 -7.53 14.31
C GLY A 386 5.43 -7.82 13.33
N ASN A 387 5.46 -7.25 12.12
CA ASN A 387 4.43 -7.51 11.11
C ASN A 387 4.54 -8.91 10.49
N LYS A 388 5.72 -9.55 10.53
CA LYS A 388 5.85 -10.97 10.19
C LYS A 388 4.96 -11.87 11.06
N ILE A 389 4.64 -11.43 12.29
CA ILE A 389 3.69 -12.09 13.20
C ILE A 389 2.27 -11.53 13.00
N LEU A 390 2.10 -10.21 13.14
CA LEU A 390 0.79 -9.56 13.23
C LEU A 390 -0.02 -9.63 11.94
N THR A 391 0.61 -9.56 10.76
CA THR A 391 -0.13 -9.50 9.49
C THR A 391 -0.91 -10.78 9.21
N LYS A 392 -0.45 -11.95 9.69
CA LYS A 392 -1.23 -13.21 9.64
C LYS A 392 -2.47 -13.17 10.53
N MET A 393 -2.42 -12.36 11.58
CA MET A 393 -3.50 -12.16 12.56
C MET A 393 -4.44 -11.01 12.17
N GLY A 394 -4.23 -10.37 11.01
CA GLY A 394 -5.11 -9.31 10.52
C GLY A 394 -4.77 -7.89 11.00
N LEU A 395 -3.58 -7.70 11.57
CA LEU A 395 -3.10 -6.44 12.14
C LEU A 395 -1.75 -6.08 11.53
N SER A 396 -1.50 -4.83 11.17
CA SER A 396 -0.18 -4.41 10.67
C SER A 396 0.21 -3.02 11.17
N LEU A 397 1.39 -2.87 11.77
CA LEU A 397 1.95 -1.58 12.18
C LEU A 397 2.44 -0.81 10.95
N LEU A 398 2.03 0.46 10.83
CA LEU A 398 2.35 1.33 9.71
C LEU A 398 3.42 2.36 10.05
N GLY A 399 4.01 2.94 9.01
CA GLY A 399 5.00 4.01 9.11
C GLY A 399 4.42 5.39 9.45
N SER A 400 3.09 5.55 9.39
CA SER A 400 2.39 6.79 9.78
C SER A 400 2.45 6.99 11.29
N THR A 401 2.55 8.25 11.71
CA THR A 401 2.68 8.65 13.12
C THR A 401 1.36 9.16 13.69
N ILE A 402 1.09 8.79 14.93
CA ILE A 402 0.03 9.32 15.78
C ILE A 402 0.69 10.10 16.92
N GLU A 403 0.28 11.35 17.11
CA GLU A 403 0.81 12.21 18.16
C GLU A 403 0.26 11.87 19.54
N GLY A 404 0.95 12.31 20.59
CA GLY A 404 0.46 12.21 21.96
C GLY A 404 -0.78 13.07 22.21
N GLY A 405 -1.70 12.56 23.03
CA GLY A 405 -2.98 13.21 23.28
C GLY A 405 -3.91 12.40 24.18
N GLN A 406 -5.09 12.96 24.42
CA GLN A 406 -6.20 12.28 25.11
C GLN A 406 -7.28 11.93 24.08
N TYR A 407 -7.64 10.66 24.03
CA TYR A 407 -8.60 10.13 23.05
C TYR A 407 -9.71 9.37 23.74
N LYS A 408 -10.96 9.63 23.36
CA LYS A 408 -12.12 8.94 23.94
C LYS A 408 -12.10 7.46 23.59
N ALA A 409 -12.46 6.61 24.54
CA ALA A 409 -12.74 5.22 24.25
C ALA A 409 -13.98 5.12 23.33
N PRO A 410 -13.98 4.20 22.34
CA PRO A 410 -15.13 4.02 21.46
C PRO A 410 -16.31 3.44 22.23
N VAL A 411 -17.53 3.76 21.80
CA VAL A 411 -18.75 3.14 22.34
C VAL A 411 -18.85 1.73 21.75
N PRO A 412 -18.84 0.65 22.57
CA PRO A 412 -18.77 -0.73 22.06
C PRO A 412 -19.78 -1.07 20.95
N SER A 413 -21.05 -0.69 21.15
CA SER A 413 -22.14 -0.98 20.21
C SER A 413 -22.08 -0.22 18.87
N GLN A 414 -21.27 0.85 18.79
CA GLN A 414 -21.08 1.64 17.58
C GLN A 414 -19.65 1.57 17.05
N ALA A 415 -18.70 0.98 17.77
CA ALA A 415 -17.28 1.05 17.46
C ALA A 415 -16.99 0.68 16.01
N ILE A 416 -17.53 -0.43 15.50
CA ILE A 416 -17.29 -0.85 14.11
C ILE A 416 -17.92 0.07 13.05
N LYS A 417 -18.98 0.81 13.40
CA LYS A 417 -19.65 1.75 12.48
C LYS A 417 -18.99 3.14 12.51
N ASP A 418 -18.57 3.57 13.68
CA ASP A 418 -18.04 4.91 13.94
C ASP A 418 -16.51 4.97 13.80
N THR A 419 -15.83 3.82 13.79
CA THR A 419 -14.37 3.74 13.64
C THR A 419 -13.97 3.09 12.33
N TYR A 420 -12.79 3.46 11.85
CA TYR A 420 -12.25 2.95 10.60
C TYR A 420 -11.82 1.48 10.74
N HIS A 421 -12.42 0.61 9.91
CA HIS A 421 -11.96 -0.77 9.69
C HIS A 421 -11.82 -1.02 8.18
N PHE A 422 -10.63 -1.43 7.72
CA PHE A 422 -10.27 -1.52 6.30
C PHE A 422 -11.30 -2.29 5.46
N ARG A 423 -11.65 -3.52 5.88
CA ARG A 423 -12.63 -4.36 5.17
C ARG A 423 -14.04 -3.75 5.12
N HIS A 424 -14.49 -3.14 6.22
CA HIS A 424 -15.81 -2.51 6.29
C HIS A 424 -15.90 -1.36 5.30
N PHE A 425 -14.91 -0.47 5.31
CA PHE A 425 -14.85 0.67 4.41
C PHE A 425 -14.66 0.26 2.95
N LEU A 426 -13.84 -0.76 2.67
CA LEU A 426 -13.71 -1.32 1.32
C LEU A 426 -15.07 -1.85 0.82
N ARG A 427 -15.84 -2.54 1.67
CA ARG A 427 -17.18 -3.00 1.32
C ARG A 427 -18.17 -1.85 1.13
N ARG A 428 -18.17 -0.85 2.02
CA ARG A 428 -19.03 0.33 1.91
C ARG A 428 -18.76 1.08 0.62
N PHE A 429 -17.49 1.25 0.27
CA PHE A 429 -17.08 1.82 -1.01
C PHE A 429 -17.51 0.94 -2.20
N ALA A 430 -17.37 -0.37 -2.10
CA ALA A 430 -17.83 -1.30 -3.13
C ALA A 430 -19.35 -1.20 -3.38
N CYS A 431 -20.15 -1.17 -2.30
CA CYS A 431 -21.59 -0.92 -2.37
C CYS A 431 -21.91 0.43 -3.02
N HIS A 432 -21.20 1.49 -2.64
CA HIS A 432 -21.39 2.81 -3.22
C HIS A 432 -21.14 2.84 -4.73
N VAL A 433 -20.05 2.22 -5.17
CA VAL A 433 -19.65 2.19 -6.59
C VAL A 433 -20.54 1.28 -7.43
N THR A 434 -20.89 0.09 -6.92
CA THR A 434 -21.59 -0.95 -7.72
C THR A 434 -23.10 -0.94 -7.57
N MET A 435 -23.62 -0.53 -6.41
CA MET A 435 -25.06 -0.55 -6.10
C MET A 435 -25.66 0.85 -5.94
N GLY A 436 -24.85 1.91 -5.99
CA GLY A 436 -25.31 3.29 -5.83
C GLY A 436 -25.74 3.66 -4.41
N GLU A 437 -25.35 2.86 -3.40
CA GLU A 437 -25.64 3.18 -2.00
C GLU A 437 -24.96 4.49 -1.59
N LYS A 438 -25.65 5.36 -0.85
CA LYS A 438 -25.06 6.64 -0.40
C LYS A 438 -24.08 6.40 0.75
N LEU A 439 -22.99 7.14 0.73
CA LEU A 439 -22.08 7.28 1.87
C LEU A 439 -22.55 8.43 2.77
N ASN A 440 -22.37 8.30 4.06
CA ASN A 440 -22.54 9.42 4.99
C ASN A 440 -21.27 10.29 5.02
N LYS A 441 -21.33 11.46 5.68
CA LYS A 441 -20.21 12.42 5.71
C LYS A 441 -18.92 11.83 6.30
N HIS A 442 -19.03 11.07 7.38
CA HIS A 442 -17.88 10.40 7.99
C HIS A 442 -17.28 9.35 7.04
N GLU A 443 -18.15 8.61 6.33
CA GLU A 443 -17.71 7.63 5.34
C GLU A 443 -16.94 8.26 4.18
N GLU A 444 -17.40 9.41 3.68
CA GLU A 444 -16.72 10.18 2.64
C GLU A 444 -15.36 10.69 3.11
N GLU A 445 -15.26 11.21 4.33
CA GLU A 445 -14.00 11.68 4.93
C GLU A 445 -12.96 10.55 5.04
N CYS A 446 -13.40 9.32 5.34
CA CYS A 446 -12.53 8.15 5.42
C CYS A 446 -12.05 7.60 4.07
N LEU A 447 -12.61 8.01 2.91
CA LEU A 447 -12.19 7.49 1.60
C LEU A 447 -10.74 7.82 1.27
N LYS A 448 -10.24 8.99 1.70
CA LYS A 448 -8.83 9.36 1.54
C LYS A 448 -7.91 8.38 2.26
N LYS A 449 -8.27 8.03 3.50
CA LYS A 449 -7.57 7.02 4.28
C LYS A 449 -7.65 5.64 3.63
N LEU A 450 -8.83 5.24 3.15
CA LEU A 450 -9.01 3.99 2.43
C LEU A 450 -8.10 3.89 1.19
N GLY A 451 -7.92 4.98 0.44
CA GLY A 451 -6.98 4.99 -0.69
C GLY A 451 -5.53 4.77 -0.28
N HIS A 452 -5.10 5.40 0.81
CA HIS A 452 -3.77 5.19 1.38
C HIS A 452 -3.59 3.73 1.85
N ASP A 453 -4.55 3.20 2.59
CA ASP A 453 -4.50 1.84 3.13
C ASP A 453 -4.55 0.79 2.03
N CYS A 454 -5.37 0.97 0.98
CA CYS A 454 -5.38 0.10 -0.19
C CYS A 454 -4.01 0.13 -0.89
N THR A 455 -3.41 1.30 -1.08
CA THR A 455 -2.06 1.42 -1.67
C THR A 455 -1.04 0.65 -0.86
N THR A 456 -1.01 0.85 0.46
CA THR A 456 -0.11 0.15 1.38
C THR A 456 -0.38 -1.37 1.39
N TYR A 457 -1.64 -1.78 1.39
CA TYR A 457 -2.05 -3.18 1.37
C TYR A 457 -1.61 -3.88 0.08
N LEU A 458 -1.84 -3.27 -1.08
CA LEU A 458 -1.48 -3.83 -2.40
C LEU A 458 0.03 -4.01 -2.56
N ARG A 459 0.86 -3.13 -2.00
CA ARG A 459 2.33 -3.23 -2.03
C ARG A 459 2.89 -4.46 -1.32
N ARG A 460 2.08 -5.21 -0.56
CA ARG A 460 2.47 -6.50 0.04
C ARG A 460 2.78 -7.58 -1.01
N ASN A 461 2.17 -7.48 -2.20
CA ASN A 461 2.38 -8.41 -3.33
C ASN A 461 2.22 -9.90 -2.94
N ALA A 462 1.24 -10.23 -2.10
CA ALA A 462 1.07 -11.56 -1.53
C ALA A 462 0.03 -12.40 -2.28
N HIS A 463 0.22 -12.58 -3.60
CA HIS A 463 -0.72 -13.32 -4.47
C HIS A 463 -1.02 -14.75 -4.03
N HIS A 464 -0.10 -15.38 -3.31
CA HIS A 464 -0.27 -16.72 -2.74
C HIS A 464 -1.27 -16.74 -1.57
N CYS A 465 -1.66 -15.60 -1.01
CA CYS A 465 -2.61 -15.50 0.10
C CYS A 465 -4.03 -15.24 -0.43
N SER A 466 -4.98 -16.12 -0.09
CA SER A 466 -6.37 -15.99 -0.57
C SER A 466 -7.04 -14.68 -0.14
N ASP A 467 -6.75 -14.18 1.06
CA ASP A 467 -7.32 -12.91 1.53
C ASP A 467 -6.80 -11.71 0.72
N TYR A 468 -5.50 -11.72 0.39
CA TYR A 468 -4.90 -10.70 -0.47
C TYR A 468 -5.48 -10.78 -1.89
N ALA A 469 -5.55 -11.99 -2.47
CA ALA A 469 -6.15 -12.19 -3.79
C ALA A 469 -7.62 -11.74 -3.83
N GLN A 470 -8.38 -11.94 -2.75
CA GLN A 470 -9.75 -11.46 -2.64
C GLN A 470 -9.85 -9.92 -2.64
N VAL A 471 -8.93 -9.23 -1.96
CA VAL A 471 -8.88 -7.76 -1.97
C VAL A 471 -8.47 -7.23 -3.35
N VAL A 472 -7.46 -7.83 -3.99
CA VAL A 472 -7.04 -7.47 -5.36
C VAL A 472 -8.19 -7.68 -6.35
N SER A 473 -8.86 -8.84 -6.30
CA SER A 473 -10.02 -9.15 -7.14
C SER A 473 -11.17 -8.17 -6.89
N THR A 474 -11.42 -7.80 -5.63
CA THR A 474 -12.42 -6.77 -5.27
C THR A 474 -12.12 -5.44 -5.93
N LEU A 475 -10.91 -4.91 -5.73
CA LEU A 475 -10.50 -3.62 -6.30
C LEU A 475 -10.46 -3.64 -7.84
N THR A 476 -10.03 -4.76 -8.42
CA THR A 476 -10.04 -4.97 -9.88
C THR A 476 -11.47 -4.92 -10.42
N ASN A 477 -12.41 -5.67 -9.82
CA ASN A 477 -13.80 -5.68 -10.23
C ASN A 477 -14.48 -4.31 -10.07
N LEU A 478 -14.13 -3.57 -9.01
CA LEU A 478 -14.62 -2.20 -8.84
C LEU A 478 -14.18 -1.30 -9.99
N LEU A 479 -12.89 -1.33 -10.33
CA LEU A 479 -12.35 -0.54 -11.44
C LEU A 479 -12.88 -0.99 -12.80
N MET A 480 -13.08 -2.29 -13.04
CA MET A 480 -13.73 -2.78 -14.26
C MET A 480 -15.19 -2.34 -14.35
N SER A 481 -15.90 -2.24 -13.22
CA SER A 481 -17.30 -1.84 -13.18
C SER A 481 -17.48 -0.31 -13.32
N SER A 482 -16.60 0.48 -12.69
CA SER A 482 -16.72 1.95 -12.69
C SER A 482 -15.93 2.64 -13.80
N GLY A 483 -14.86 2.01 -14.28
CA GLY A 483 -13.77 2.68 -14.98
C GLY A 483 -13.01 3.66 -14.07
N LEU A 484 -12.00 4.33 -14.66
CA LEU A 484 -11.42 5.53 -14.06
C LEU A 484 -12.22 6.77 -14.51
N PRO A 485 -12.35 7.78 -13.63
CA PRO A 485 -12.90 9.07 -14.03
C PRO A 485 -11.98 9.71 -15.08
N GLU A 486 -12.58 10.31 -16.11
CA GLU A 486 -11.85 11.14 -17.06
C GLU A 486 -11.39 12.40 -16.34
N VAL A 487 -10.10 12.72 -16.44
CA VAL A 487 -9.50 13.82 -15.70
C VAL A 487 -8.57 14.62 -16.61
N SER A 488 -8.77 15.94 -16.64
CA SER A 488 -7.98 16.89 -17.42
C SER A 488 -8.13 18.30 -16.86
N ASP A 489 -7.44 19.29 -17.44
CA ASP A 489 -7.61 20.70 -17.05
C ASP A 489 -9.06 21.20 -17.23
N SER A 490 -9.74 20.78 -18.31
CA SER A 490 -11.12 21.16 -18.61
C SER A 490 -12.17 20.27 -17.93
N CYS A 491 -11.75 19.16 -17.33
CA CYS A 491 -12.60 18.23 -16.58
C CYS A 491 -11.90 17.83 -15.27
N PRO A 492 -11.83 18.75 -14.28
CA PRO A 492 -11.22 18.45 -12.99
C PRO A 492 -12.13 17.57 -12.14
N VAL A 493 -11.49 16.77 -11.29
CA VAL A 493 -12.11 15.81 -10.37
C VAL A 493 -12.03 16.33 -8.94
N ASN A 494 -13.17 16.38 -8.26
CA ASN A 494 -13.31 16.88 -6.89
C ASN A 494 -14.12 15.95 -5.97
N SER A 495 -14.73 14.89 -6.51
CA SER A 495 -15.50 13.95 -5.70
C SER A 495 -14.57 12.98 -4.93
N PRO A 496 -14.84 12.70 -3.64
CA PRO A 496 -14.05 11.74 -2.87
C PRO A 496 -13.97 10.34 -3.50
N LYS A 497 -15.06 9.91 -4.17
CA LYS A 497 -15.11 8.65 -4.93
C LYS A 497 -14.09 8.65 -6.07
N ASP A 498 -14.09 9.67 -6.91
CA ASP A 498 -13.25 9.73 -8.10
C ASP A 498 -11.77 9.95 -7.73
N HIS A 499 -11.51 10.71 -6.66
CA HIS A 499 -10.18 10.81 -6.04
C HIS A 499 -9.63 9.44 -5.63
N LEU A 500 -10.46 8.63 -4.98
CA LEU A 500 -10.09 7.29 -4.58
C LEU A 500 -9.85 6.40 -5.80
N LEU A 501 -10.73 6.40 -6.79
CA LEU A 501 -10.56 5.62 -8.03
C LEU A 501 -9.25 5.97 -8.76
N LEU A 502 -8.94 7.26 -8.92
CA LEU A 502 -7.68 7.72 -9.53
C LEU A 502 -6.44 7.28 -8.74
N SER A 503 -6.53 7.32 -7.41
CA SER A 503 -5.43 6.89 -6.52
C SER A 503 -5.19 5.39 -6.59
N LEU A 504 -6.26 4.60 -6.80
CA LEU A 504 -6.20 3.13 -6.87
C LEU A 504 -5.74 2.62 -8.24
N GLY A 505 -6.06 3.32 -9.33
CA GLY A 505 -5.86 2.84 -10.70
C GLY A 505 -4.46 2.27 -10.95
N ALA A 506 -3.42 3.05 -10.64
CA ALA A 506 -2.03 2.62 -10.86
C ALA A 506 -1.61 1.46 -9.94
N GLU A 507 -2.01 1.48 -8.66
CA GLU A 507 -1.61 0.44 -7.70
C GLU A 507 -2.32 -0.89 -7.98
N VAL A 508 -3.60 -0.86 -8.37
CA VAL A 508 -4.32 -2.07 -8.82
C VAL A 508 -3.76 -2.57 -10.15
N TYR A 509 -3.42 -1.69 -11.08
CA TYR A 509 -2.77 -2.09 -12.34
C TYR A 509 -1.43 -2.81 -12.12
N LYS A 510 -0.68 -2.45 -11.07
CA LYS A 510 0.56 -3.17 -10.70
C LYS A 510 0.28 -4.51 -10.02
N ALA A 511 -0.74 -4.56 -9.16
CA ALA A 511 -1.06 -5.73 -8.36
C ALA A 511 -1.98 -6.73 -9.09
N CYS A 512 -2.68 -6.35 -10.15
CA CYS A 512 -3.56 -7.27 -10.85
C CYS A 512 -2.74 -8.39 -11.53
N PRO A 513 -3.13 -9.67 -11.44
CA PRO A 513 -2.43 -10.76 -12.14
C PRO A 513 -2.41 -10.57 -13.66
N ASN A 514 -3.51 -10.05 -14.23
CA ASN A 514 -3.68 -9.81 -15.67
C ASN A 514 -3.95 -8.32 -15.93
N PRO A 515 -2.92 -7.45 -15.86
CA PRO A 515 -3.12 -6.01 -16.00
C PRO A 515 -3.58 -5.62 -17.42
N ASP A 516 -3.24 -6.40 -18.44
CA ASP A 516 -3.63 -6.12 -19.83
C ASP A 516 -5.15 -6.24 -20.04
N ASP A 517 -5.82 -7.13 -19.30
CA ASP A 517 -7.29 -7.26 -19.31
C ASP A 517 -7.98 -6.07 -18.62
N LEU A 518 -7.30 -5.45 -17.66
CA LEU A 518 -7.79 -4.30 -16.91
C LEU A 518 -7.59 -2.98 -17.68
N LEU A 519 -6.55 -2.88 -18.52
CA LEU A 519 -6.15 -1.65 -19.22
C LEU A 519 -7.31 -0.94 -19.96
N PRO A 520 -8.19 -1.63 -20.74
CA PRO A 520 -9.27 -0.96 -21.48
C PRO A 520 -10.32 -0.28 -20.59
N TYR A 521 -10.47 -0.75 -19.34
CA TYR A 521 -11.39 -0.16 -18.36
C TYR A 521 -10.78 1.08 -17.69
N LEU A 522 -9.46 1.12 -17.55
CA LEU A 522 -8.73 2.23 -16.94
C LEU A 522 -8.47 3.36 -17.94
N ILE A 523 -8.07 3.01 -19.16
CA ILE A 523 -7.67 3.94 -20.22
C ILE A 523 -8.57 3.70 -21.44
N LYS A 524 -9.69 4.45 -21.51
CA LYS A 524 -10.65 4.33 -22.62
C LYS A 524 -10.05 4.72 -23.97
N ASN A 525 -9.20 5.74 -23.99
CA ASN A 525 -8.57 6.29 -25.19
C ASN A 525 -7.06 6.07 -25.15
N ASN A 526 -6.59 4.99 -25.76
CA ASN A 526 -5.15 4.67 -25.87
C ASN A 526 -4.75 4.57 -27.35
N PRO A 527 -4.44 5.71 -28.02
CA PRO A 527 -4.14 5.69 -29.44
C PRO A 527 -2.86 4.90 -29.74
N MET A 528 -2.90 4.09 -30.79
CA MET A 528 -1.70 3.39 -31.27
C MET A 528 -0.71 4.39 -31.86
N MET A 529 0.50 4.41 -31.30
CA MET A 529 1.60 5.25 -31.77
C MET A 529 2.67 4.40 -32.47
N PRO A 530 3.30 4.90 -33.54
CA PRO A 530 4.44 4.22 -34.17
C PRO A 530 5.56 3.94 -33.17
N VAL A 531 5.97 2.67 -33.08
CA VAL A 531 7.04 2.23 -32.18
C VAL A 531 8.37 2.07 -32.93
N VAL A 532 9.46 2.28 -32.20
CA VAL A 532 10.83 1.97 -32.58
C VAL A 532 11.35 0.81 -31.76
N TYR A 533 12.25 0.03 -32.34
CA TYR A 533 12.80 -1.17 -31.71
C TYR A 533 14.29 -1.05 -31.41
N ASN A 534 14.75 -1.76 -30.38
CA ASN A 534 16.15 -1.96 -30.02
C ASN A 534 16.98 -0.65 -29.99
N GLN A 535 16.40 0.39 -29.40
CA GLN A 535 17.05 1.70 -29.30
C GLN A 535 18.21 1.64 -28.31
N LYS A 536 19.39 2.03 -28.77
CA LYS A 536 20.63 2.01 -27.99
C LYS A 536 20.90 3.40 -27.43
N ILE A 537 21.02 3.48 -26.11
CA ILE A 537 21.27 4.71 -25.36
C ILE A 537 22.65 4.60 -24.75
N LYS A 538 23.56 5.48 -25.18
CA LYS A 538 24.90 5.59 -24.60
C LYS A 538 24.85 6.41 -23.31
N ILE A 539 25.45 5.87 -22.26
CA ILE A 539 25.55 6.50 -20.95
C ILE A 539 26.93 7.11 -20.81
N HIS A 540 26.93 8.42 -20.61
CA HIS A 540 28.09 9.22 -20.25
C HIS A 540 27.68 10.09 -19.07
N VAL A 541 28.03 9.69 -17.86
CA VAL A 541 27.63 10.37 -16.63
C VAL A 541 28.80 10.51 -15.67
N ASN A 542 28.87 11.67 -15.03
CA ASN A 542 29.74 11.97 -13.91
C ASN A 542 28.93 12.80 -12.90
N THR A 543 28.13 12.13 -12.07
CA THR A 543 27.25 12.80 -11.11
C THR A 543 28.06 13.29 -9.91
N ALA A 544 27.82 14.55 -9.52
CA ALA A 544 28.36 15.12 -8.29
C ALA A 544 27.54 14.67 -7.05
N GLY A 545 27.17 15.60 -6.17
CA GLY A 545 26.46 15.29 -4.92
C GLY A 545 24.99 14.89 -5.06
N GLY A 546 24.36 15.08 -6.22
CA GLY A 546 22.95 14.80 -6.46
C GLY A 546 22.71 13.71 -7.51
N GLN A 547 21.52 13.09 -7.48
CA GLN A 547 21.07 12.20 -8.55
C GLN A 547 20.89 12.98 -9.86
N GLU A 548 21.14 12.36 -11.00
CA GLU A 548 21.01 12.96 -12.33
C GLU A 548 20.10 12.11 -13.22
N TRP A 549 19.16 12.75 -13.92
CA TRP A 549 18.32 12.08 -14.90
C TRP A 549 18.95 12.21 -16.28
N ILE A 550 19.03 11.09 -17.00
CA ILE A 550 19.49 11.01 -18.38
C ILE A 550 18.25 10.84 -19.26
N SER A 551 18.02 11.82 -20.14
CA SER A 551 16.96 11.81 -21.14
C SER A 551 17.28 10.78 -22.23
N THR A 552 16.27 10.00 -22.62
CA THR A 552 16.44 8.94 -23.63
C THR A 552 15.85 9.32 -24.99
N GLY A 553 15.01 10.35 -25.05
CA GLY A 553 14.20 10.67 -26.23
C GLY A 553 13.13 9.62 -26.55
N LEU A 554 12.80 8.76 -25.59
CA LEU A 554 11.82 7.69 -25.73
C LEU A 554 10.63 7.90 -24.78
N TYR A 555 9.47 7.45 -25.23
CA TYR A 555 8.20 7.50 -24.54
C TYR A 555 7.55 6.12 -24.55
N LEU A 556 6.86 5.76 -23.47
CA LEU A 556 5.99 4.59 -23.42
C LEU A 556 4.54 5.05 -23.39
N SER A 557 3.70 4.50 -24.27
CA SER A 557 2.25 4.72 -24.23
C SER A 557 1.65 4.14 -22.96
N CYS A 558 0.41 4.55 -22.62
CA CYS A 558 -0.32 4.05 -21.46
C CYS A 558 -0.34 2.52 -21.44
N GLY A 559 0.14 1.92 -20.34
CA GLY A 559 0.21 0.47 -20.14
C GLY A 559 1.26 -0.26 -20.98
N MET A 560 1.99 0.40 -21.88
CA MET A 560 2.99 -0.22 -22.74
C MET A 560 4.14 -0.82 -21.91
N LYS A 561 4.35 -2.13 -22.06
CA LYS A 561 5.46 -2.86 -21.45
C LYS A 561 6.65 -2.91 -22.41
N THR A 562 7.86 -2.70 -21.88
CA THR A 562 9.09 -2.86 -22.65
C THR A 562 10.15 -3.57 -21.83
N TYR A 563 11.02 -4.32 -22.51
CA TYR A 563 12.23 -4.86 -21.89
C TYR A 563 13.39 -3.91 -22.13
N ILE A 564 14.17 -3.69 -21.07
CA ILE A 564 15.40 -2.91 -21.12
C ILE A 564 16.56 -3.84 -20.78
N THR A 565 17.55 -3.86 -21.67
CA THR A 565 18.82 -4.56 -21.45
C THR A 565 19.82 -3.59 -20.86
N ILE A 566 20.29 -3.92 -19.66
CA ILE A 566 21.10 -3.09 -18.79
C ILE A 566 22.54 -3.63 -18.77
N PRO A 567 23.56 -2.76 -18.88
CA PRO A 567 24.95 -3.19 -18.79
C PRO A 567 25.31 -3.57 -17.34
N ALA A 568 26.12 -4.63 -17.17
CA ALA A 568 26.51 -5.14 -15.85
C ALA A 568 27.11 -4.08 -14.91
N LYS A 569 27.74 -3.04 -15.48
CA LYS A 569 28.36 -1.94 -14.73
C LYS A 569 27.39 -1.16 -13.81
N ILE A 570 26.09 -1.16 -14.08
CA ILE A 570 25.10 -0.35 -13.33
C ILE A 570 24.06 -1.18 -12.55
N ILE A 571 24.12 -2.52 -12.65
CA ILE A 571 23.20 -3.42 -11.95
C ILE A 571 23.50 -3.43 -10.45
N ASN A 572 22.47 -3.26 -9.62
CA ASN A 572 22.57 -3.19 -8.15
C ASN A 572 23.52 -2.07 -7.66
N LYS A 573 23.64 -0.98 -8.43
CA LYS A 573 24.48 0.19 -8.09
C LYS A 573 23.65 1.43 -7.73
N GLY A 574 22.39 1.25 -7.33
CA GLY A 574 21.49 2.35 -6.96
C GLY A 574 20.86 3.11 -8.15
N TRP A 575 21.12 2.67 -9.38
CA TRP A 575 20.47 3.20 -10.58
C TRP A 575 18.98 2.87 -10.59
N GLN A 576 18.18 3.77 -11.17
CA GLN A 576 16.75 3.55 -11.38
C GLN A 576 16.37 3.84 -12.84
N ILE A 577 15.28 3.22 -13.29
CA ILE A 577 14.60 3.58 -14.54
C ILE A 577 13.35 4.32 -14.13
N GLN A 578 13.10 5.50 -14.69
CA GLN A 578 11.88 6.27 -14.43
C GLN A 578 11.03 6.37 -15.71
N ILE A 579 9.72 6.24 -15.56
CA ILE A 579 8.73 6.48 -16.62
C ILE A 579 7.79 7.57 -16.14
N GLY A 580 7.70 8.68 -16.89
CA GLY A 580 7.02 9.92 -16.49
C GLY A 580 8.02 11.00 -16.09
N CYS A 581 7.79 12.25 -16.49
CA CYS A 581 8.69 13.37 -16.23
C CYS A 581 8.45 14.05 -14.87
N GLN A 582 7.29 13.81 -14.26
CA GLN A 582 6.86 14.40 -13.00
C GLN A 582 7.57 13.76 -11.80
N THR A 583 7.61 14.49 -10.68
CA THR A 583 7.92 13.96 -9.34
C THR A 583 6.80 14.18 -8.33
N ASP A 584 5.83 15.02 -8.68
CA ASP A 584 4.80 15.49 -7.78
C ASP A 584 3.75 14.42 -7.48
N ARG A 585 3.44 14.30 -6.18
CA ARG A 585 2.26 13.61 -5.69
C ARG A 585 1.23 14.63 -5.23
N LEU A 586 0.11 14.72 -5.93
CA LEU A 586 -0.94 15.70 -5.63
C LEU A 586 -1.74 15.29 -4.40
N ASN A 587 -2.10 16.27 -3.57
CA ASN A 587 -2.89 16.09 -2.34
C ASN A 587 -3.90 17.25 -2.14
N CYS A 588 -4.33 17.85 -3.25
CA CYS A 588 -5.31 18.93 -3.31
C CYS A 588 -6.73 18.40 -3.47
N GLN A 589 -7.74 19.23 -3.19
CA GLN A 589 -9.16 18.87 -3.33
C GLN A 589 -9.61 18.71 -4.79
N GLU A 590 -9.02 19.48 -5.70
CA GLU A 590 -9.31 19.42 -7.12
C GLU A 590 -8.13 18.77 -7.85
N LEU A 591 -8.39 17.74 -8.64
CA LEU A 591 -7.40 17.00 -9.42
C LEU A 591 -7.66 17.18 -10.92
N LYS A 592 -6.68 17.70 -11.65
CA LYS A 592 -6.67 17.83 -13.12
C LYS A 592 -5.84 16.74 -13.81
N ARG A 593 -5.23 15.86 -13.00
CA ARG A 593 -4.62 14.59 -13.40
C ARG A 593 -4.62 13.62 -12.23
N ALA A 594 -4.24 12.36 -12.47
CA ALA A 594 -4.05 11.41 -11.40
C ALA A 594 -2.99 11.90 -10.39
N PRO A 595 -3.12 11.57 -9.09
CA PRO A 595 -2.23 12.09 -8.05
C PRO A 595 -0.74 11.80 -8.28
N CYS A 596 -0.41 10.62 -8.78
CA CYS A 596 0.95 10.20 -9.13
C CYS A 596 0.93 9.57 -10.53
N VAL A 597 1.73 10.13 -11.44
CA VAL A 597 1.77 9.72 -12.86
C VAL A 597 3.13 9.19 -13.31
N TYR A 598 4.08 9.03 -12.39
CA TYR A 598 5.40 8.49 -12.68
C TYR A 598 5.66 7.18 -11.92
N GLU A 599 6.55 6.36 -12.46
CA GLU A 599 7.00 5.11 -11.87
C GLU A 599 8.52 5.00 -11.88
N ARG A 600 9.08 4.34 -10.86
CA ARG A 600 10.52 4.08 -10.75
C ARG A 600 10.81 2.62 -10.49
N PHE A 601 11.77 2.08 -11.23
CA PHE A 601 12.22 0.69 -11.14
C PHE A 601 13.69 0.65 -10.72
N PRO A 602 14.05 0.02 -9.59
CA PRO A 602 15.45 -0.15 -9.21
C PRO A 602 16.14 -1.12 -10.18
N VAL A 603 17.32 -0.75 -10.67
CA VAL A 603 18.06 -1.55 -11.64
C VAL A 603 18.71 -2.75 -10.95
N THR A 604 18.08 -3.93 -11.05
CA THR A 604 18.46 -5.12 -10.26
C THR A 604 18.90 -6.33 -11.10
N SER A 605 18.64 -6.32 -12.40
CA SER A 605 19.00 -7.42 -13.31
C SER A 605 19.39 -6.91 -14.69
N GLN A 606 20.02 -7.78 -15.49
CA GLN A 606 20.49 -7.43 -16.85
C GLN A 606 19.34 -7.19 -17.82
N ARG A 607 18.21 -7.86 -17.64
CA ARG A 607 17.02 -7.69 -18.47
C ARG A 607 15.83 -7.47 -17.55
N MET A 608 15.25 -6.28 -17.64
CA MET A 608 14.12 -5.86 -16.82
C MET A 608 12.94 -5.49 -17.70
N GLN A 609 11.75 -5.87 -17.29
CA GLN A 609 10.51 -5.34 -17.88
C GLN A 609 10.06 -4.13 -17.07
N VAL A 610 9.70 -3.05 -17.74
CA VAL A 610 9.20 -1.80 -17.12
C VAL A 610 7.94 -1.32 -17.85
N TRP A 611 7.07 -0.62 -17.11
CA TRP A 611 5.82 -0.05 -17.63
C TRP A 611 5.27 1.01 -16.66
N ASN A 612 4.30 1.79 -17.13
CA ASN A 612 3.49 2.70 -16.31
C ASN A 612 2.06 2.72 -16.87
N LEU A 613 1.04 2.68 -16.01
CA LEU A 613 -0.36 2.79 -16.42
C LEU A 613 -0.58 4.04 -17.29
N TRP A 614 -0.01 5.17 -16.86
CA TRP A 614 -0.18 6.48 -17.48
C TRP A 614 0.75 6.73 -18.68
N GLY A 615 1.66 5.79 -18.96
CA GLY A 615 2.76 6.03 -19.90
C GLY A 615 3.74 7.07 -19.39
N GLY A 616 4.57 7.62 -20.28
CA GLY A 616 5.51 8.69 -19.91
C GLY A 616 6.85 8.62 -20.63
N LEU A 617 7.60 9.72 -20.55
CA LEU A 617 8.99 9.75 -20.99
C LEU A 617 9.85 8.79 -20.16
N LEU A 618 10.79 8.12 -20.83
CA LEU A 618 11.68 7.14 -20.22
C LEU A 618 13.01 7.80 -19.84
N TYR A 619 13.46 7.58 -18.61
CA TYR A 619 14.71 8.12 -18.08
C TYR A 619 15.56 7.04 -17.43
N LEU A 620 16.88 7.21 -17.51
CA LEU A 620 17.82 6.54 -16.61
C LEU A 620 18.19 7.52 -15.49
N VAL A 621 18.05 7.11 -14.24
CA VAL A 621 18.36 7.93 -13.07
C VAL A 621 19.65 7.40 -12.44
N ALA A 622 20.72 8.17 -12.61
CA ALA A 622 22.01 7.89 -12.02
C ALA A 622 22.04 8.37 -10.56
N PRO A 623 22.53 7.56 -9.61
CA PRO A 623 22.67 7.98 -8.24
C PRO A 623 23.81 9.01 -8.08
N PRO A 624 23.89 9.74 -6.95
CA PRO A 624 25.02 10.61 -6.65
C PRO A 624 26.38 9.90 -6.76
N LYS A 625 27.45 10.66 -6.99
CA LYS A 625 28.85 10.19 -6.99
C LYS A 625 29.10 9.00 -7.92
N THR A 626 28.48 9.02 -9.10
CA THR A 626 28.51 7.96 -10.10
C THR A 626 29.28 8.41 -11.32
N GLN A 627 30.28 7.64 -11.72
CA GLN A 627 31.00 7.84 -12.97
C GLN A 627 30.86 6.60 -13.85
N VAL A 628 30.21 6.77 -15.00
CA VAL A 628 30.01 5.73 -16.00
C VAL A 628 30.24 6.33 -17.37
N ASP A 629 31.18 5.75 -18.11
CA ASP A 629 31.52 6.18 -19.46
C ASP A 629 31.40 5.01 -20.45
N GLY A 630 30.77 5.27 -21.59
CA GLY A 630 30.63 4.32 -22.70
C GLY A 630 29.78 3.08 -22.42
N ALA A 631 28.95 3.08 -21.37
CA ALA A 631 27.99 1.99 -21.15
C ALA A 631 26.79 2.16 -22.09
N GLU A 632 26.18 1.06 -22.53
CA GLU A 632 25.03 1.10 -23.45
C GLU A 632 23.84 0.37 -22.83
N VAL A 633 22.68 1.04 -22.85
CA VAL A 633 21.38 0.46 -22.51
C VAL A 633 20.58 0.26 -23.78
N THR A 634 19.89 -0.87 -23.92
CA THR A 634 19.02 -1.13 -25.08
C THR A 634 17.57 -1.23 -24.64
N VAL A 635 16.71 -0.38 -25.21
CA VAL A 635 15.26 -0.41 -25.02
C VAL A 635 14.61 -1.14 -26.19
N GLN A 636 13.93 -2.26 -25.92
CA GLN A 636 13.46 -3.15 -26.98
C GLN A 636 12.34 -2.56 -27.82
N MET A 637 11.42 -1.82 -27.20
CA MET A 637 10.25 -1.22 -27.85
C MET A 637 9.87 0.08 -27.14
N ALA A 638 9.69 1.17 -27.88
CA ALA A 638 9.26 2.45 -27.33
C ALA A 638 8.70 3.34 -28.46
N VAL A 639 8.13 4.48 -28.12
CA VAL A 639 7.72 5.55 -29.04
C VAL A 639 8.79 6.64 -29.03
N ARG A 640 9.08 7.27 -30.18
CA ARG A 640 10.00 8.43 -30.19
C ARG A 640 9.31 9.67 -29.60
N ALA A 641 10.03 10.39 -28.76
CA ALA A 641 9.64 11.72 -28.30
C ALA A 641 10.36 12.81 -29.11
N PRO A 642 9.76 14.00 -29.29
CA PRO A 642 10.51 15.17 -29.72
C PRO A 642 11.64 15.45 -28.73
N TYR A 643 12.88 15.26 -29.17
CA TYR A 643 14.06 15.43 -28.33
C TYR A 643 15.14 16.19 -29.09
N TYR A 644 15.34 17.45 -28.68
CA TYR A 644 16.43 18.28 -29.18
C TYR A 644 17.58 18.24 -28.19
N LYS A 645 18.80 18.01 -28.67
CA LYS A 645 20.02 18.08 -27.87
C LYS A 645 21.00 19.05 -28.52
N CYS A 646 21.31 20.14 -27.81
CA CYS A 646 22.21 21.17 -28.28
C CYS A 646 23.58 20.58 -28.68
N GLY A 647 24.07 20.98 -29.85
CA GLY A 647 25.34 20.49 -30.42
C GLY A 647 25.31 19.06 -30.98
N VAL A 648 24.18 18.35 -30.88
CA VAL A 648 24.03 16.96 -31.37
C VAL A 648 22.93 16.87 -32.43
N THR A 649 21.75 17.42 -32.17
CA THR A 649 20.62 17.37 -33.10
C THR A 649 20.82 18.39 -34.22
N THR A 650 20.83 17.93 -35.48
CA THR A 650 20.91 18.84 -36.63
C THR A 650 19.55 19.46 -36.95
N ALA A 651 19.53 20.57 -37.71
CA ALA A 651 18.27 21.19 -38.14
C ALA A 651 17.39 20.24 -38.97
N ALA A 652 18.00 19.40 -39.81
CA ALA A 652 17.28 18.39 -40.59
C ALA A 652 16.67 17.31 -39.69
N ASP A 653 17.42 16.82 -38.70
CA ASP A 653 16.90 15.86 -37.71
C ASP A 653 15.75 16.48 -36.90
N TRP A 654 15.90 17.74 -36.49
CA TRP A 654 14.91 18.45 -35.69
C TRP A 654 13.57 18.61 -36.43
N SER A 655 13.63 18.95 -37.73
CA SER A 655 12.42 19.09 -38.56
C SER A 655 11.56 17.81 -38.57
N LEU A 656 12.19 16.64 -38.49
CA LEU A 656 11.52 15.34 -38.35
C LEU A 656 11.18 14.98 -36.89
N LEU A 657 12.09 15.26 -35.95
CA LEU A 657 11.92 14.87 -34.54
C LEU A 657 10.81 15.67 -33.84
N ARG A 658 10.64 16.96 -34.17
CA ARG A 658 9.60 17.80 -33.58
C ARG A 658 8.18 17.30 -33.87
N THR A 659 8.00 16.48 -34.91
CA THR A 659 6.71 15.86 -35.27
C THR A 659 6.52 14.46 -34.70
N ALA A 660 7.44 13.97 -33.85
CA ALA A 660 7.31 12.65 -33.23
C ALA A 660 6.04 12.55 -32.34
N PRO A 661 5.40 11.38 -32.26
CA PRO A 661 4.02 11.26 -31.78
C PRO A 661 3.86 11.31 -30.25
N SER A 662 4.94 11.30 -29.46
CA SER A 662 4.84 11.44 -28.00
C SER A 662 4.12 12.74 -27.60
N PRO A 663 3.31 12.74 -26.54
CA PRO A 663 2.67 13.94 -26.00
C PRO A 663 3.64 14.87 -25.26
N TRP A 664 4.87 14.42 -24.97
CA TRP A 664 5.89 15.20 -24.26
C TRP A 664 7.15 15.37 -25.10
N ALA A 665 7.77 16.54 -24.99
CA ALA A 665 9.03 16.89 -25.63
C ALA A 665 10.11 17.26 -24.61
N GLU A 666 11.37 17.02 -24.97
CA GLU A 666 12.53 17.48 -24.20
C GLU A 666 13.49 18.33 -25.06
N LEU A 667 13.90 19.47 -24.53
CA LEU A 667 14.93 20.33 -25.10
C LEU A 667 16.12 20.37 -24.15
N GLU A 668 17.21 19.68 -24.50
CA GLU A 668 18.41 19.57 -23.69
C GLU A 668 19.49 20.56 -24.14
N PHE A 669 19.81 21.50 -23.26
CA PHE A 669 20.87 22.50 -23.43
C PHE A 669 22.07 22.19 -22.52
N ASP A 670 23.00 23.13 -22.36
CA ASP A 670 24.27 22.85 -21.69
C ASP A 670 24.10 22.63 -20.18
N ASN A 671 23.28 23.46 -19.53
CA ASN A 671 23.05 23.45 -18.09
C ASN A 671 21.59 23.24 -17.70
N ILE A 672 20.67 23.14 -18.66
CA ILE A 672 19.24 23.03 -18.38
C ILE A 672 18.53 22.14 -19.40
N ILE A 673 17.46 21.47 -18.98
CA ILE A 673 16.57 20.69 -19.84
C ILE A 673 15.14 21.17 -19.61
N LEU A 674 14.44 21.49 -20.69
CA LEU A 674 13.04 21.88 -20.65
C LEU A 674 12.17 20.71 -21.08
N THR A 675 11.22 20.31 -20.25
CA THR A 675 10.22 19.30 -20.57
C THR A 675 8.85 19.97 -20.66
N VAL A 676 8.24 19.93 -21.84
CA VAL A 676 6.96 20.59 -22.14
C VAL A 676 6.07 19.66 -22.94
N PRO A 677 4.76 19.89 -23.03
CA PRO A 677 3.94 19.17 -23.99
C PRO A 677 4.44 19.39 -25.42
N SER A 678 4.38 18.34 -26.22
CA SER A 678 4.90 18.37 -27.60
C SER A 678 4.23 19.44 -28.45
N ASP A 679 2.98 19.77 -28.17
CA ASP A 679 2.22 20.82 -28.87
C ASP A 679 2.88 22.20 -28.73
N SER A 680 3.60 22.46 -27.64
CA SER A 680 4.33 23.72 -27.43
C SER A 680 5.56 23.88 -28.32
N ILE A 681 6.06 22.80 -28.93
CA ILE A 681 7.29 22.83 -29.74
C ILE A 681 7.06 22.46 -31.21
N ARG A 682 5.83 22.13 -31.62
CA ARG A 682 5.55 21.71 -33.00
C ARG A 682 6.00 22.76 -34.00
N ASP A 683 5.83 24.04 -33.66
CA ASP A 683 6.17 25.19 -34.50
C ASP A 683 7.54 25.82 -34.16
N LEU A 684 8.35 25.17 -33.32
CA LEU A 684 9.70 25.65 -32.97
C LEU A 684 10.68 25.31 -34.09
N ASP A 685 10.80 26.15 -35.12
CA ASP A 685 11.70 25.91 -36.24
C ASP A 685 13.19 26.10 -35.89
N ARG A 686 13.48 26.98 -34.92
CA ARG A 686 14.84 27.46 -34.59
C ARG A 686 15.25 27.15 -33.14
N PRO A 687 15.40 25.87 -32.76
CA PRO A 687 15.76 25.49 -31.39
C PRO A 687 17.16 25.96 -30.98
N GLU A 688 18.03 26.30 -31.93
CA GLU A 688 19.38 26.83 -31.68
C GLU A 688 19.36 28.22 -31.04
N GLU A 689 18.41 29.09 -31.42
CA GLU A 689 18.28 30.42 -30.83
C GLU A 689 17.78 30.33 -29.38
N LEU A 690 16.86 29.40 -29.13
CA LEU A 690 16.38 29.09 -27.79
C LEU A 690 17.49 28.50 -26.93
N ALA A 691 18.30 27.59 -27.48
CA ALA A 691 19.46 27.02 -26.79
C ALA A 691 20.49 28.10 -26.41
N ALA A 692 20.81 29.02 -27.33
CA ALA A 692 21.71 30.14 -27.06
C ALA A 692 21.18 31.02 -25.93
N LEU A 693 19.90 31.40 -25.98
CA LEU A 693 19.25 32.19 -24.93
C LEU A 693 19.35 31.51 -23.54
N TRP A 694 18.96 30.24 -23.45
CA TRP A 694 18.97 29.54 -22.16
C TRP A 694 20.38 29.26 -21.64
N ASN A 695 21.34 29.01 -22.53
CA ASN A 695 22.75 28.91 -22.16
C ASN A 695 23.26 30.23 -21.57
N ASP A 696 22.90 31.38 -22.16
CA ASP A 696 23.26 32.70 -21.64
C ASP A 696 22.58 32.98 -20.29
N ILE A 697 21.29 32.63 -20.13
CA ILE A 697 20.56 32.74 -18.87
C ILE A 697 21.27 31.93 -17.77
N MET A 698 21.59 30.66 -18.05
CA MET A 698 22.25 29.79 -17.07
C MET A 698 23.67 30.26 -16.73
N LYS A 699 24.37 30.90 -17.67
CA LYS A 699 25.65 31.55 -17.42
C LYS A 699 25.49 32.72 -16.45
N ALA A 700 24.52 33.60 -16.68
CA ALA A 700 24.21 34.71 -15.77
C ALA A 700 23.78 34.23 -14.38
N VAL A 701 23.03 33.11 -14.30
CA VAL A 701 22.70 32.46 -13.02
C VAL A 701 23.96 32.00 -12.28
N ALA A 702 24.91 31.36 -13.00
CA ALA A 702 26.20 30.95 -12.44
C ALA A 702 27.07 32.14 -12.02
N ASP A 703 27.07 33.22 -12.79
CA ASP A 703 27.83 34.44 -12.48
C ASP A 703 27.40 35.03 -11.14
N LEU A 704 26.08 35.20 -10.92
CA LEU A 704 25.57 35.69 -9.63
C LEU A 704 25.84 34.71 -8.48
N ALA A 705 25.71 33.40 -8.74
CA ALA A 705 25.97 32.36 -7.74
C ALA A 705 27.47 32.17 -7.43
N VAL A 706 28.36 32.77 -8.24
CA VAL A 706 29.82 32.63 -8.18
C VAL A 706 30.24 31.15 -8.26
N ILE A 707 29.69 30.43 -9.23
CA ILE A 707 29.99 29.03 -9.51
C ILE A 707 30.50 28.85 -10.95
N PRO A 708 31.17 27.73 -11.28
CA PRO A 708 31.58 27.45 -12.65
C PRO A 708 30.41 27.51 -13.64
N HIS A 709 30.64 28.07 -14.82
CA HIS A 709 29.61 28.20 -15.87
C HIS A 709 29.08 26.85 -16.34
N LYS A 710 29.83 25.76 -16.17
CA LYS A 710 29.32 24.41 -16.39
C LYS A 710 28.78 23.86 -15.08
N PHE A 711 27.49 23.58 -15.05
CA PHE A 711 26.86 23.04 -13.86
C PHE A 711 27.27 21.58 -13.67
N PRO A 712 27.48 21.13 -12.42
CA PRO A 712 27.80 19.73 -12.13
C PRO A 712 26.65 18.77 -12.47
N ARG A 713 25.42 19.30 -12.53
CA ARG A 713 24.20 18.61 -12.97
C ARG A 713 23.32 19.63 -13.67
N LYS A 714 22.75 19.27 -14.82
CA LYS A 714 21.79 20.14 -15.52
C LYS A 714 20.56 20.37 -14.65
N GLU A 715 20.05 21.59 -14.60
CA GLU A 715 18.72 21.90 -14.06
C GLU A 715 17.63 21.35 -15.00
N ARG A 716 16.40 21.20 -14.48
CA ARG A 716 15.29 20.64 -15.26
C ARG A 716 14.00 21.39 -14.98
N PHE A 717 13.24 21.71 -16.01
CA PHE A 717 11.85 22.15 -15.92
C PHE A 717 10.90 21.07 -16.42
N VAL A 718 9.72 20.99 -15.80
CA VAL A 718 8.58 20.22 -16.29
C VAL A 718 7.33 21.11 -16.22
N ALA A 719 6.73 21.38 -17.38
CA ALA A 719 5.46 22.07 -17.49
C ALA A 719 4.30 21.08 -17.45
N ASP A 720 3.61 21.01 -16.32
CA ASP A 720 2.57 20.03 -16.02
C ASP A 720 1.19 20.68 -15.93
N VAL A 721 0.14 19.92 -16.21
CA VAL A 721 -1.25 20.44 -16.12
C VAL A 721 -1.63 20.83 -14.69
N GLN A 722 -0.98 20.21 -13.70
CA GLN A 722 -1.16 20.52 -12.30
C GLN A 722 0.07 20.12 -11.50
N ILE A 723 0.49 21.02 -10.62
CA ILE A 723 1.63 20.84 -9.71
C ILE A 723 1.14 20.82 -8.25
N SER A 724 2.01 20.40 -7.35
CA SER A 724 1.70 20.17 -5.94
C SER A 724 1.55 21.47 -5.14
N HIS A 725 2.27 22.53 -5.51
CA HIS A 725 2.32 23.79 -4.79
C HIS A 725 2.46 25.00 -5.74
N GLY A 726 1.73 26.08 -5.44
CA GLY A 726 1.90 27.37 -6.11
C GLY A 726 1.61 27.38 -7.61
N TRP A 727 2.21 28.36 -8.29
CA TRP A 727 2.19 28.46 -9.76
C TRP A 727 3.43 27.80 -10.40
N MET A 728 4.54 27.84 -9.67
CA MET A 728 5.79 27.15 -9.93
C MET A 728 6.38 26.76 -8.58
N HIS A 729 7.22 25.73 -8.55
CA HIS A 729 8.06 25.47 -7.39
C HIS A 729 9.40 24.84 -7.78
N ALA A 730 10.43 25.22 -7.04
CA ALA A 730 11.78 24.73 -7.17
C ALA A 730 11.89 23.24 -6.83
N GLY A 731 12.98 22.63 -7.29
CA GLY A 731 13.23 21.20 -7.14
C GLY A 731 14.09 20.63 -8.26
N TYR A 732 14.08 19.31 -8.36
CA TYR A 732 14.69 18.58 -9.48
C TYR A 732 13.74 17.46 -9.93
N PRO A 733 12.84 17.73 -10.88
CA PRO A 733 12.71 18.97 -11.67
C PRO A 733 12.07 20.16 -10.92
N ILE A 734 12.26 21.35 -11.47
CA ILE A 734 11.42 22.53 -11.21
C ILE A 734 10.08 22.29 -11.93
N MET A 735 8.98 22.41 -11.20
CA MET A 735 7.64 22.17 -11.73
C MET A 735 6.94 23.49 -12.02
N THR A 736 6.25 23.57 -13.14
CA THR A 736 5.46 24.75 -13.54
C THR A 736 4.13 24.34 -14.15
N HIS A 737 3.12 25.21 -14.10
CA HIS A 737 1.88 25.00 -14.85
C HIS A 737 2.11 25.00 -16.36
N ASN A 738 1.31 24.20 -17.06
CA ASN A 738 1.39 24.03 -18.50
C ASN A 738 1.24 25.35 -19.30
N SER A 739 0.50 26.32 -18.77
CA SER A 739 0.38 27.67 -19.34
C SER A 739 1.73 28.39 -19.50
N SER A 740 2.73 28.08 -18.66
CA SER A 740 4.09 28.64 -18.76
C SER A 740 4.98 27.89 -19.75
N ALA A 741 4.54 26.77 -20.35
CA ALA A 741 5.31 26.05 -21.37
C ALA A 741 5.69 26.95 -22.55
N PHE A 742 4.74 27.78 -23.01
CA PHE A 742 4.96 28.73 -24.11
C PHE A 742 6.05 29.76 -23.78
N GLU A 743 6.07 30.27 -22.54
CA GLU A 743 7.07 31.24 -22.10
C GLU A 743 8.47 30.62 -22.08
N LEU A 744 8.59 29.34 -21.68
CA LEU A 744 9.87 28.63 -21.63
C LEU A 744 10.50 28.40 -23.01
N VAL A 745 9.68 28.24 -24.06
CA VAL A 745 10.14 27.87 -25.41
C VAL A 745 10.11 29.01 -26.43
N ASN A 746 9.67 30.21 -26.04
CA ASN A 746 9.59 31.38 -26.92
C ASN A 746 10.72 32.37 -26.65
N ALA A 747 11.80 32.29 -27.42
CA ALA A 747 12.98 33.13 -27.25
C ALA A 747 12.69 34.63 -27.41
N ASP A 748 11.84 35.01 -28.37
CA ASP A 748 11.49 36.42 -28.63
C ASP A 748 10.69 37.03 -27.47
N ASN A 749 9.76 36.27 -26.91
CA ASN A 749 8.99 36.71 -25.75
C ASN A 749 9.89 36.90 -24.53
N VAL A 750 10.82 35.99 -24.27
CA VAL A 750 11.78 36.12 -23.16
C VAL A 750 12.68 37.34 -23.34
N ARG A 751 13.20 37.59 -24.55
CA ARG A 751 14.06 38.75 -24.84
C ARG A 751 13.33 40.08 -24.72
N SER A 752 12.05 40.12 -25.09
CA SER A 752 11.27 41.37 -25.13
C SER A 752 10.57 41.69 -23.82
N LYS A 753 10.06 40.69 -23.10
CA LYS A 753 9.22 40.87 -21.89
C LYS A 753 9.86 40.33 -20.60
N GLY A 754 10.88 39.48 -20.72
CA GLY A 754 11.47 38.80 -19.58
C GLY A 754 10.73 37.52 -19.18
N ILE A 755 11.25 36.85 -18.16
CA ILE A 755 10.76 35.55 -17.66
C ILE A 755 11.01 35.40 -16.15
N TRP A 756 10.40 36.29 -15.36
CA TRP A 756 10.65 36.41 -13.91
C TRP A 756 10.46 35.11 -13.13
N GLY A 757 9.34 34.40 -13.33
CA GLY A 757 8.96 33.20 -12.59
C GLY A 757 9.98 32.05 -12.72
N PRO A 758 10.29 31.58 -13.94
CA PRO A 758 11.30 30.54 -14.13
C PRO A 758 12.67 30.88 -13.55
N ILE A 759 13.10 32.14 -13.66
CA ILE A 759 14.39 32.56 -13.06
C ILE A 759 14.30 32.60 -11.52
N HIS A 760 13.14 32.95 -10.95
CA HIS A 760 12.90 32.92 -9.51
C HIS A 760 13.06 31.50 -8.95
N GLU A 761 12.50 30.49 -9.63
CA GLU A 761 12.66 29.08 -9.23
C GLU A 761 14.10 28.57 -9.37
N LEU A 762 14.81 28.98 -10.42
CA LEU A 762 16.24 28.71 -10.53
C LEU A 762 17.00 29.36 -9.38
N GLY A 763 16.59 30.57 -8.96
CA GLY A 763 17.13 31.28 -7.82
C GLY A 763 16.99 30.48 -6.52
N HIS A 764 15.84 29.84 -6.27
CA HIS A 764 15.67 28.93 -5.12
C HIS A 764 16.72 27.81 -5.10
N ASN A 765 17.00 27.19 -6.26
CA ASN A 765 18.04 26.16 -6.37
C ASN A 765 19.46 26.69 -6.12
N GLN A 766 19.68 28.01 -6.14
CA GLN A 766 20.96 28.66 -5.86
C GLN A 766 21.07 29.32 -4.47
N GLN A 767 19.99 29.34 -3.67
CA GLN A 767 19.98 29.98 -2.37
C GLN A 767 21.07 29.43 -1.43
N ARG A 768 21.59 30.30 -0.57
CA ARG A 768 22.63 29.97 0.40
C ARG A 768 22.13 30.27 1.80
N ALA A 769 22.20 29.28 2.70
CA ALA A 769 21.72 29.42 4.07
C ALA A 769 22.35 30.61 4.83
N CYS A 770 23.57 31.03 4.48
CA CYS A 770 24.23 32.19 5.09
C CYS A 770 23.65 33.55 4.65
N TRP A 771 22.82 33.59 3.61
CA TRP A 771 22.09 34.78 3.16
C TRP A 771 20.66 34.79 3.67
N GLU A 772 20.20 33.69 4.27
CA GLU A 772 18.81 33.48 4.66
C GLU A 772 18.56 33.79 6.14
N PHE A 773 17.38 34.35 6.41
CA PHE A 773 16.73 34.43 7.71
C PHE A 773 15.34 33.79 7.60
N PRO A 774 15.23 32.44 7.57
CA PRO A 774 13.95 31.76 7.38
C PRO A 774 12.97 32.01 8.53
N PRO A 775 11.65 32.08 8.25
CA PRO A 775 11.01 31.89 6.94
C PRO A 775 10.93 33.15 6.07
N ASN A 776 11.35 34.30 6.61
CA ASN A 776 11.12 35.62 6.02
C ASN A 776 11.78 35.84 4.64
N THR A 777 12.95 35.24 4.42
CA THR A 777 13.75 35.46 3.21
C THR A 777 13.67 34.36 2.17
N THR A 778 12.97 33.26 2.46
CA THR A 778 12.91 32.10 1.55
C THR A 778 12.41 32.51 0.17
N GLU A 779 11.38 33.35 0.10
CA GLU A 779 10.82 33.92 -1.15
C GLU A 779 11.48 35.24 -1.55
N CYS A 780 12.49 35.70 -0.81
CA CYS A 780 13.18 36.97 -1.03
C CYS A 780 14.43 36.78 -1.89
N THR A 781 15.42 36.02 -1.39
CA THR A 781 16.76 36.05 -2.00
C THR A 781 16.82 35.34 -3.34
N CYS A 782 15.91 34.38 -3.59
CA CYS A 782 15.72 33.77 -4.91
C CYS A 782 15.45 34.84 -6.00
N ASN A 783 14.76 35.94 -5.67
CA ASN A 783 14.50 37.03 -6.61
C ASN A 783 15.76 37.83 -7.01
N LEU A 784 16.89 37.67 -6.33
CA LEU A 784 18.15 38.31 -6.74
C LEU A 784 18.59 37.83 -8.13
N TRP A 785 18.37 36.54 -8.44
CA TRP A 785 18.61 35.99 -9.76
C TRP A 785 17.66 36.58 -10.81
N SER A 786 16.37 36.69 -10.49
CA SER A 786 15.41 37.31 -11.41
C SER A 786 15.82 38.73 -11.74
N VAL A 787 16.16 39.55 -10.74
CA VAL A 787 16.63 40.91 -10.99
C VAL A 787 17.92 40.92 -11.81
N TYR A 788 18.91 40.11 -11.45
CA TYR A 788 20.23 40.11 -12.10
C TYR A 788 20.15 39.69 -13.57
N VAL A 789 19.46 38.60 -13.89
CA VAL A 789 19.33 38.11 -15.27
C VAL A 789 18.60 39.13 -16.14
N HIS A 790 17.51 39.74 -15.64
CA HIS A 790 16.79 40.74 -16.42
C HIS A 790 17.65 41.97 -16.70
N GLU A 791 18.36 42.49 -15.70
CA GLU A 791 19.16 43.71 -15.86
C GLU A 791 20.45 43.49 -16.66
N GLN A 792 21.19 42.42 -16.36
CA GLN A 792 22.55 42.22 -16.88
C GLN A 792 22.57 41.46 -18.20
N LEU A 793 21.61 40.55 -18.41
CA LEU A 793 21.56 39.75 -19.63
C LEU A 793 20.49 40.24 -20.60
N LEU A 794 19.24 40.39 -20.14
CA LEU A 794 18.12 40.73 -21.03
C LEU A 794 18.05 42.24 -21.35
N GLY A 795 18.78 43.08 -20.62
CA GLY A 795 18.72 44.54 -20.77
C GLY A 795 17.36 45.13 -20.35
N ILE A 796 16.55 44.38 -19.59
CA ILE A 796 15.24 44.79 -19.11
C ILE A 796 15.43 45.41 -17.72
N ASN A 797 15.04 46.68 -17.59
CA ASN A 797 15.09 47.34 -16.28
C ASN A 797 14.21 46.58 -15.28
N ARG A 798 14.67 46.36 -14.04
CA ARG A 798 13.89 45.61 -13.04
C ARG A 798 12.45 46.13 -12.88
N ALA A 799 12.24 47.45 -12.97
CA ALA A 799 10.90 48.05 -12.86
C ALA A 799 9.97 47.66 -14.02
N GLN A 800 10.52 47.28 -15.17
CA GLN A 800 9.78 46.71 -16.30
C GLN A 800 9.64 45.19 -16.17
N ALA A 801 10.60 44.52 -15.52
CA ALA A 801 10.60 43.08 -15.35
C ALA A 801 9.53 42.57 -14.37
N HIS A 802 9.22 43.34 -13.30
CA HIS A 802 8.16 42.97 -12.36
C HIS A 802 7.54 44.20 -11.66
N PRO A 803 6.20 44.29 -11.55
CA PRO A 803 5.53 45.48 -11.00
C PRO A 803 5.89 45.78 -9.54
N ALA A 804 6.15 44.74 -8.75
CA ALA A 804 6.51 44.89 -7.33
C ALA A 804 7.88 45.56 -7.08
N VAL A 805 8.72 45.71 -8.11
CA VAL A 805 10.04 46.36 -7.99
C VAL A 805 10.13 47.70 -8.74
N THR A 806 8.99 48.29 -9.08
CA THR A 806 8.91 49.69 -9.54
C THR A 806 9.32 50.65 -8.43
N LEU A 807 9.91 51.80 -8.77
CA LEU A 807 10.40 52.75 -7.77
C LEU A 807 9.31 53.19 -6.78
N GLU A 808 8.08 53.36 -7.26
CA GLU A 808 6.91 53.75 -6.48
C GLU A 808 6.52 52.67 -5.46
N GLU A 809 6.32 51.43 -5.91
CA GLU A 809 5.97 50.31 -5.04
C GLU A 809 7.02 50.06 -3.96
N ARG A 810 8.30 50.13 -4.34
CA ARG A 810 9.43 49.95 -3.41
C ARG A 810 9.44 51.02 -2.31
N LYS A 811 9.23 52.30 -2.68
CA LYS A 811 9.15 53.41 -1.72
C LYS A 811 7.95 53.25 -0.80
N THR A 812 6.76 53.05 -1.36
CA THR A 812 5.50 52.88 -0.61
C THR A 812 5.60 51.74 0.40
N ARG A 813 6.17 50.60 -0.02
CA ARG A 813 6.38 49.43 0.85
C ARG A 813 7.32 49.74 2.00
N MET A 814 8.41 50.45 1.75
CA MET A 814 9.39 50.79 2.78
C MET A 814 8.86 51.83 3.78
N GLU A 815 8.16 52.86 3.29
CA GLU A 815 7.47 53.83 4.14
C GLU A 815 6.42 53.15 5.04
N LYS A 816 5.65 52.20 4.49
CA LYS A 816 4.71 51.39 5.26
C LYS A 816 5.41 50.58 6.35
N PHE A 817 6.47 49.85 6.01
CA PHE A 817 7.23 49.03 6.96
C PHE A 817 7.80 49.86 8.11
N VAL A 818 8.34 51.05 7.81
CA VAL A 818 8.84 52.00 8.82
C VAL A 818 7.70 52.52 9.69
N ARG A 819 6.59 52.95 9.09
CA ARG A 819 5.41 53.50 9.79
C ARG A 819 4.76 52.48 10.73
N GLU A 820 4.76 51.21 10.35
CA GLU A 820 4.20 50.11 11.17
C GLU A 820 5.15 49.61 12.26
N GLY A 821 6.29 50.28 12.46
CA GLY A 821 7.21 50.03 13.57
C GLY A 821 8.29 48.98 13.29
N ARG A 822 8.57 48.66 12.01
CA ARG A 822 9.64 47.72 11.59
C ARG A 822 9.52 46.33 12.24
N LYS A 823 8.30 45.80 12.29
CA LYS A 823 8.04 44.51 12.95
C LYS A 823 8.80 43.39 12.21
N PRO A 824 9.57 42.53 12.91
CA PRO A 824 10.32 41.46 12.25
C PRO A 824 9.45 40.54 11.39
N GLY A 825 8.23 40.23 11.85
CA GLY A 825 7.29 39.39 11.09
C GLY A 825 6.76 40.00 9.79
N SER A 826 6.90 41.31 9.57
CA SER A 826 6.49 42.00 8.33
C SER A 826 7.68 42.39 7.43
N TRP A 827 8.89 41.96 7.80
CA TRP A 827 10.05 41.99 6.92
C TRP A 827 10.10 40.66 6.15
N ASP A 828 9.23 40.49 5.16
CA ASP A 828 9.10 39.26 4.38
C ASP A 828 9.19 39.53 2.88
N MET A 829 9.62 38.52 2.12
CA MET A 829 9.60 38.47 0.65
C MET A 829 10.03 39.79 -0.02
N TRP A 830 9.07 40.59 -0.49
CA TRP A 830 9.29 41.87 -1.17
C TRP A 830 9.90 42.97 -0.29
N VAL A 831 9.57 43.03 1.01
CA VAL A 831 10.13 44.01 1.96
C VAL A 831 11.58 43.64 2.25
N ALA A 832 11.84 42.35 2.45
CA ALA A 832 13.17 41.83 2.65
C ALA A 832 14.06 42.10 1.43
N LEU A 833 13.53 41.89 0.21
CA LEU A 833 14.27 42.07 -1.04
C LEU A 833 14.82 43.49 -1.19
N GLU A 834 14.10 44.51 -0.70
CA GLU A 834 14.61 45.89 -0.71
C GLU A 834 15.95 46.04 -0.01
N THR A 835 16.14 45.33 1.10
CA THR A 835 17.36 45.39 1.89
C THR A 835 18.54 44.87 1.06
N TYR A 836 18.38 43.74 0.38
CA TYR A 836 19.41 43.17 -0.49
C TYR A 836 19.68 44.04 -1.73
N LEU A 837 18.63 44.63 -2.31
CA LEU A 837 18.79 45.54 -3.46
C LEU A 837 19.52 46.82 -3.07
N GLN A 838 19.30 47.36 -1.87
CA GLN A 838 20.01 48.52 -1.34
C GLN A 838 21.49 48.21 -1.10
N VAL A 839 21.81 47.05 -0.51
CA VAL A 839 23.20 46.60 -0.33
C VAL A 839 23.92 46.57 -1.68
N ARG A 840 23.30 46.01 -2.72
CA ARG A 840 23.88 46.03 -4.07
C ARG A 840 24.10 47.45 -4.60
N GLN A 841 23.12 48.34 -4.42
CA GLN A 841 23.21 49.73 -4.88
C GLN A 841 24.33 50.51 -4.17
N LEU A 842 24.56 50.25 -2.88
CA LEU A 842 25.64 50.86 -2.10
C LEU A 842 27.04 50.42 -2.55
N HIS A 843 27.18 49.24 -3.15
CA HIS A 843 28.44 48.74 -3.70
C HIS A 843 28.66 49.11 -5.18
N SER A 844 27.62 49.57 -5.86
CA SER A 844 27.69 50.02 -7.27
C SER A 844 27.80 51.54 -7.42
N ALA A 845 27.63 52.28 -6.32
CA ALA A 845 27.91 53.71 -6.17
C ALA A 845 29.29 53.89 -5.55
#